data_AF-Q3LHI7-F1
#
_entry.id   AF-Q3LHI7-F1
#
_cell.length_a   1.000
_cell.length_b   1.000
_cell.length_c   1.000
_cell.angle_alpha   90.00
_cell.angle_beta   90.00
_cell.angle_gamma   90.00
#
_symmetry.space_group_name_H-M   'P 1'
#
loop_
_entity.id
_entity.type
_entity.pdbx_description
1 polymer ?
#
loop_
_entity_poly.entity_id
_entity_poly.type
_entity_poly.pdbx_seq_one_letter_code
_entity_poly.pdbx_strand_id
1 'polypeptide(L)'
;MAVNLISANLSKKSCDFPQGCTSPRETSNCFRKTSAFGSPSLSGKHRNSQWEGFEVILQGLRSSHSLKKLERKQPLLRSSYTGYGSLVQDFGTAIARQSELETEQGNPGRGGSGSLGENSCTVSSPRIRVFHSGTILRNPKSFSGFWKNRKQFRVAPICGVDSGVASEVILEVPSTNLPSHTPGSVILQSASYIESLALPVTEQRNKSSKAIQTSNPVKKPVPDSEDLTEVNSSRPGQLVECFQVEGGRILSGDVQISGAKNSALAVLAGAICSEGQVHLEMIPDLHDIRRMFQVLMSVGVNVKRTSTGFMIDARHLTSVEPCPETVRKLRASFFVIGSLLGRKGEAIVPLPGGCNIGARPIDLHVRGLEALGAEVEIRQGKVFARAHNGKNLTGGSFCLDYPSVGATETLMMAAALADGYTTLSNVAQEPEVVDLANFLISCGACIQGAGTSTLSIKGSRKLHGTEYRVIPDRIEAGTFLIAAAITRSSISVNSVIPKHLTSVMEKLLTIGCRIQQTRSDSLHIDCTEMLRSCNVKTLPYPGFPTDLQPQLMSLLTTCSGQSLLEETVFEGRMRHAEELQKLGADLKVSGNIAIINGQGVGSSLYGAPVLATDLRAGAALVLAGMSADGTTHIQGVGHIDRGYEKLDKKFRLLGASIQRIRCLPAELTL
;
A
#
# COMPACT_ATOMS: atom_id res chain seq x y z
N MET A 1 38.32 9.16 -55.34
CA MET A 1 38.57 8.02 -56.25
C MET A 1 38.88 6.78 -55.43
N ALA A 2 38.82 5.59 -56.01
CA ALA A 2 38.86 4.32 -55.29
C ALA A 2 40.28 3.73 -55.17
N VAL A 3 40.52 3.06 -54.03
CA VAL A 3 41.19 1.74 -53.87
C VAL A 3 42.52 1.45 -54.59
N ASN A 4 43.54 1.07 -53.80
CA ASN A 4 44.54 0.00 -54.00
C ASN A 4 45.68 0.19 -52.97
N LEU A 5 46.46 -0.78 -52.48
CA LEU A 5 46.43 -2.27 -52.38
C LEU A 5 47.34 -2.61 -51.15
N ILE A 6 47.40 -3.81 -50.56
CA ILE A 6 48.10 -5.02 -51.04
C ILE A 6 47.79 -6.20 -50.09
N SER A 7 47.59 -7.39 -50.68
CA SER A 7 47.89 -8.78 -50.24
C SER A 7 48.32 -9.05 -48.77
N ALA A 8 47.65 -9.95 -48.02
CA ALA A 8 47.79 -11.44 -48.01
C ALA A 8 49.08 -11.96 -47.29
N ASN A 9 49.18 -13.16 -46.69
CA ASN A 9 48.28 -14.33 -46.62
C ASN A 9 48.71 -15.28 -45.45
N LEU A 10 47.81 -16.12 -44.91
CA LEU A 10 48.11 -17.37 -44.13
C LEU A 10 48.89 -17.20 -42.78
N SER A 11 48.99 -18.15 -41.83
CA SER A 11 48.19 -19.35 -41.50
C SER A 11 48.45 -19.86 -40.05
N LYS A 12 47.41 -19.85 -39.21
CA LYS A 12 46.83 -21.01 -38.45
C LYS A 12 47.69 -21.84 -37.45
N LYS A 13 47.02 -22.24 -36.34
CA LYS A 13 47.40 -23.21 -35.25
C LYS A 13 48.26 -22.66 -34.09
N SER A 14 48.23 -23.22 -32.87
CA SER A 14 47.16 -23.70 -31.95
C SER A 14 47.80 -24.35 -30.70
N CYS A 15 47.05 -24.46 -29.58
CA CYS A 15 47.36 -25.27 -28.38
C CYS A 15 48.50 -24.73 -27.47
N ASP A 16 48.50 -24.90 -26.13
CA ASP A 16 47.40 -25.22 -25.19
C ASP A 16 47.75 -24.82 -23.72
N PHE A 17 46.79 -25.03 -22.82
CA PHE A 17 46.83 -24.88 -21.34
C PHE A 17 48.00 -25.65 -20.62
N PRO A 18 48.39 -25.36 -19.34
CA PRO A 18 47.45 -25.19 -18.21
C PRO A 18 47.79 -24.28 -17.00
N GLN A 19 46.72 -24.03 -16.24
CA GLN A 19 46.54 -23.89 -14.76
C GLN A 19 47.73 -23.61 -13.82
N GLY A 20 47.49 -22.70 -12.87
CA GLY A 20 48.25 -22.58 -11.62
C GLY A 20 47.58 -21.62 -10.62
N CYS A 21 47.03 -22.14 -9.52
CA CYS A 21 46.38 -21.33 -8.47
C CYS A 21 47.34 -20.97 -7.34
N THR A 22 47.33 -19.72 -6.86
CA THR A 22 47.41 -19.36 -5.41
C THR A 22 47.15 -17.87 -5.17
N SER A 23 46.27 -17.57 -4.23
CA SER A 23 46.34 -16.38 -3.35
C SER A 23 47.17 -16.76 -2.08
N PRO A 24 47.44 -15.91 -1.06
CA PRO A 24 46.76 -14.67 -0.66
C PRO A 24 47.67 -13.55 -0.09
N ARG A 25 47.04 -12.57 0.59
CA ARG A 25 47.60 -11.57 1.54
C ARG A 25 48.46 -10.44 0.94
N GLU A 26 48.65 -9.30 1.61
CA GLU A 26 47.78 -8.42 2.43
C GLU A 26 48.64 -7.23 2.90
N THR A 27 48.09 -6.02 2.98
CA THR A 27 48.79 -4.78 3.43
C THR A 27 49.95 -4.34 2.48
N SER A 28 50.35 -3.07 2.39
CA SER A 28 50.24 -1.96 3.35
C SER A 28 50.33 -0.56 2.71
N ASN A 29 49.97 0.44 3.50
CA ASN A 29 50.48 1.81 3.56
C ASN A 29 50.46 2.78 2.36
N CYS A 30 49.88 3.95 2.66
CA CYS A 30 49.93 5.21 1.95
C CYS A 30 51.32 5.67 1.48
N PHE A 31 51.34 6.41 0.36
CA PHE A 31 52.30 7.49 0.13
C PHE A 31 51.57 8.80 -0.21
N ARG A 32 52.19 9.95 0.04
CA ARG A 32 51.55 11.28 -0.03
C ARG A 32 52.55 12.33 -0.55
N LYS A 33 52.09 13.20 -1.47
CA LYS A 33 52.72 14.50 -1.88
C LYS A 33 54.04 14.42 -2.70
N THR A 34 54.48 15.41 -3.50
CA THR A 34 53.87 16.61 -4.17
C THR A 34 54.84 17.24 -5.18
N SER A 35 54.31 17.95 -6.19
CA SER A 35 54.90 19.14 -6.85
C SER A 35 53.74 20.01 -7.37
N ALA A 36 53.56 21.31 -7.03
CA ALA A 36 54.35 22.51 -7.36
C ALA A 36 54.26 22.88 -8.86
N PHE A 37 54.05 24.11 -9.33
CA PHE A 37 54.22 25.50 -8.80
C PHE A 37 52.96 26.38 -9.11
N GLY A 38 52.82 27.67 -8.73
CA GLY A 38 53.74 28.64 -8.09
C GLY A 38 53.07 29.95 -7.61
N SER A 39 53.89 30.87 -7.07
CA SER A 39 53.57 32.14 -6.36
C SER A 39 53.92 33.41 -7.21
N PRO A 40 54.01 34.69 -6.75
CA PRO A 40 53.95 35.33 -5.40
C PRO A 40 52.95 36.55 -5.32
N SER A 41 52.92 37.52 -4.38
CA SER A 41 53.92 38.01 -3.40
C SER A 41 53.37 38.84 -2.20
N LEU A 42 54.02 38.68 -1.02
CA LEU A 42 54.41 39.68 0.02
C LEU A 42 53.36 40.66 0.62
N SER A 43 53.30 40.98 1.93
CA SER A 43 53.96 40.51 3.19
C SER A 43 53.17 41.12 4.41
N GLY A 44 53.50 41.03 5.71
CA GLY A 44 54.65 40.52 6.48
C GLY A 44 54.63 41.00 7.96
N LYS A 45 55.79 40.90 8.66
CA LYS A 45 56.14 41.42 10.03
C LYS A 45 55.51 40.81 11.32
N HIS A 46 56.37 40.10 12.06
CA HIS A 46 56.65 40.15 13.53
C HIS A 46 55.54 39.93 14.58
N ARG A 47 55.66 38.90 15.47
CA ARG A 47 56.28 38.88 16.84
C ARG A 47 55.45 39.63 17.92
N ASN A 48 55.34 39.21 19.20
CA ASN A 48 56.11 38.21 19.98
C ASN A 48 55.34 37.74 21.25
N SER A 49 55.84 36.67 21.93
CA SER A 49 55.88 36.47 23.42
C SER A 49 54.57 36.23 24.21
N GLN A 50 54.50 35.49 25.35
CA GLN A 50 55.44 34.60 26.10
C GLN A 50 54.78 33.84 27.30
N TRP A 51 55.48 32.82 27.85
CA TRP A 51 55.39 32.17 29.21
C TRP A 51 54.01 31.58 29.67
N GLU A 52 53.87 30.29 30.00
CA GLU A 52 54.14 29.57 31.30
C GLU A 52 53.27 29.99 32.51
N GLY A 53 52.84 29.12 33.45
CA GLY A 53 53.02 27.66 33.61
C GLY A 53 52.52 27.13 35.00
N PHE A 54 52.85 25.88 35.34
CA PHE A 54 52.74 25.21 36.68
C PHE A 54 51.39 24.69 37.23
N GLU A 55 51.47 23.94 38.36
CA GLU A 55 50.64 22.77 38.70
C GLU A 55 50.57 22.48 40.25
N VAL A 56 49.57 21.71 40.71
CA VAL A 56 49.41 20.97 42.01
C VAL A 56 49.22 21.75 43.36
N ILE A 57 48.22 21.37 44.19
CA ILE A 57 48.31 20.92 45.63
C ILE A 57 46.99 21.02 46.48
N LEU A 58 46.71 19.89 47.16
CA LEU A 58 45.87 19.48 48.33
C LEU A 58 44.88 20.40 49.11
N GLN A 59 43.68 19.82 49.34
CA GLN A 59 42.88 19.62 50.61
C GLN A 59 42.85 20.62 51.79
N GLY A 60 41.65 20.81 52.39
CA GLY A 60 41.49 20.76 53.87
C GLY A 60 40.27 21.43 54.56
N LEU A 61 39.65 20.71 55.52
CA LEU A 61 38.86 21.19 56.71
C LEU A 61 37.43 21.79 56.47
N ARG A 62 36.31 21.19 56.90
CA ARG A 62 35.66 21.02 58.27
C ARG A 62 34.58 22.11 58.56
N SER A 63 33.47 21.90 59.29
CA SER A 63 32.89 20.71 59.98
C SER A 63 31.45 20.91 60.52
N SER A 64 30.70 19.81 60.77
CA SER A 64 29.55 19.67 61.73
C SER A 64 28.22 20.37 61.40
N HIS A 65 27.01 19.95 61.85
CA HIS A 65 26.49 18.83 62.69
C HIS A 65 24.93 18.70 62.45
N SER A 66 24.09 17.79 62.99
CA SER A 66 24.06 16.30 63.18
C SER A 66 22.71 15.89 63.83
N LEU A 67 22.31 14.59 63.77
CA LEU A 67 21.21 13.90 64.53
C LEU A 67 19.75 14.27 64.11
N LYS A 68 18.66 13.48 64.28
CA LYS A 68 18.26 12.08 64.68
C LYS A 68 16.96 11.78 63.85
N LYS A 69 16.57 10.58 63.38
CA LYS A 69 16.41 9.20 63.92
C LYS A 69 15.19 8.98 64.85
N LEU A 70 14.12 8.38 64.32
CA LEU A 70 13.11 7.42 64.87
C LEU A 70 12.22 7.01 63.64
N GLU A 71 11.83 5.76 63.32
CA GLU A 71 11.02 4.73 64.03
C GLU A 71 9.56 5.18 64.31
N ARG A 72 8.47 4.39 64.11
CA ARG A 72 8.32 2.92 63.93
C ARG A 72 6.90 2.49 63.43
N LYS A 73 6.75 1.22 62.98
CA LYS A 73 5.57 0.31 63.05
C LYS A 73 4.26 0.55 62.23
N GLN A 74 4.10 -0.29 61.18
CA GLN A 74 3.03 -1.30 60.92
C GLN A 74 2.02 -1.70 62.06
N PRO A 75 0.94 -2.49 61.80
CA PRO A 75 0.25 -2.92 60.54
C PRO A 75 -1.32 -3.02 60.65
N LEU A 76 -1.98 -3.73 59.70
CA LEU A 76 -3.37 -4.30 59.72
C LEU A 76 -4.54 -3.29 59.47
N LEU A 77 -5.77 -3.68 59.04
CA LEU A 77 -6.47 -5.00 59.05
C LEU A 77 -7.40 -5.20 57.80
N ARG A 78 -8.18 -6.29 57.78
CA ARG A 78 -9.03 -6.82 56.68
C ARG A 78 -10.44 -6.17 56.57
N SER A 79 -10.95 -6.01 55.35
CA SER A 79 -12.25 -6.53 54.81
C SER A 79 -12.51 -5.92 53.40
N SER A 80 -13.20 -6.49 52.39
CA SER A 80 -14.05 -7.67 52.14
C SER A 80 -15.58 -7.54 52.33
N TYR A 81 -16.33 -7.84 51.25
CA TYR A 81 -17.78 -8.16 51.12
C TYR A 81 -18.85 -7.08 50.77
N THR A 82 -19.30 -7.13 49.50
CA THR A 82 -20.71 -7.14 48.97
C THR A 82 -21.68 -5.93 49.05
N GLY A 83 -22.62 -5.91 48.08
CA GLY A 83 -23.73 -4.95 47.87
C GLY A 83 -23.49 -4.08 46.63
N TYR A 84 -24.16 -4.19 45.46
CA TYR A 84 -25.51 -4.64 45.06
C TYR A 84 -26.66 -3.71 45.49
N GLY A 85 -27.39 -3.18 44.50
CA GLY A 85 -28.46 -2.17 44.61
C GLY A 85 -28.04 -0.83 43.99
N SER A 86 -28.31 -0.50 42.73
CA SER A 86 -29.61 -0.23 42.06
C SER A 86 -30.30 1.07 42.52
N LEU A 87 -30.31 2.09 41.65
CA LEU A 87 -31.56 2.66 41.10
C LEU A 87 -31.27 3.64 39.95
N VAL A 88 -32.33 4.02 39.24
CA VAL A 88 -32.37 4.93 38.07
C VAL A 88 -33.21 6.16 38.47
N GLN A 89 -33.23 7.18 37.60
CA GLN A 89 -33.92 8.48 37.73
C GLN A 89 -33.11 9.56 38.49
N ASP A 90 -33.18 10.86 38.15
CA ASP A 90 -34.18 11.53 37.29
C ASP A 90 -33.63 12.66 36.37
N PHE A 91 -34.52 13.25 35.55
CA PHE A 91 -34.31 14.35 34.60
C PHE A 91 -34.15 15.75 35.26
N GLY A 92 -33.74 16.76 34.46
CA GLY A 92 -34.41 18.08 34.53
C GLY A 92 -33.55 19.37 34.59
N THR A 93 -33.43 20.04 33.44
CA THR A 93 -32.76 21.35 33.21
C THR A 93 -33.44 22.60 33.80
N ALA A 94 -32.63 23.57 34.30
CA ALA A 94 -32.80 25.04 34.23
C ALA A 94 -31.45 25.71 34.64
N ILE A 95 -30.77 26.60 33.91
CA ILE A 95 -31.07 27.88 33.22
C ILE A 95 -31.27 29.09 34.18
N ALA A 96 -30.27 30.01 34.27
CA ALA A 96 -30.43 31.48 34.09
C ALA A 96 -29.21 32.39 34.50
N ARG A 97 -28.81 33.29 33.57
CA ARG A 97 -28.31 34.70 33.73
C ARG A 97 -26.85 35.03 34.16
N GLN A 98 -26.46 36.29 33.87
CA GLN A 98 -25.13 36.92 33.91
C GLN A 98 -25.14 38.30 34.63
N SER A 99 -23.98 38.70 35.19
CA SER A 99 -23.41 40.08 35.32
C SER A 99 -22.09 39.97 36.13
N GLU A 100 -20.89 40.36 35.67
CA GLU A 100 -20.35 41.74 35.47
C GLU A 100 -20.22 42.55 36.79
N LEU A 101 -19.12 43.27 37.13
CA LEU A 101 -17.83 43.59 36.44
C LEU A 101 -16.77 44.19 37.44
N GLU A 102 -15.54 44.51 36.97
CA GLU A 102 -14.54 45.48 37.53
C GLU A 102 -13.80 45.21 38.89
N THR A 103 -12.59 45.75 39.25
CA THR A 103 -11.52 46.57 38.58
C THR A 103 -10.08 46.28 39.14
N GLU A 104 -9.05 47.06 38.75
CA GLU A 104 -7.58 46.84 38.87
C GLU A 104 -6.82 47.39 40.12
N GLN A 105 -5.58 46.92 40.36
CA GLN A 105 -4.29 47.66 40.63
C GLN A 105 -3.21 46.70 41.21
N GLY A 106 -1.88 46.87 41.08
CA GLY A 106 -1.03 47.88 40.42
C GLY A 106 0.45 47.44 40.28
N ASN A 107 1.32 48.28 39.68
CA ASN A 107 2.76 48.01 39.32
C ASN A 107 3.72 48.74 40.32
N PRO A 108 5.02 49.09 40.09
CA PRO A 108 5.97 48.96 38.96
C PRO A 108 6.91 47.72 39.16
N GLY A 109 8.02 47.43 38.45
CA GLY A 109 8.87 48.07 37.40
C GLY A 109 10.35 47.65 37.63
N ARG A 110 11.38 48.09 36.89
CA ARG A 110 11.55 48.83 35.62
C ARG A 110 13.03 48.66 35.17
N GLY A 111 13.45 48.78 33.91
CA GLY A 111 12.74 49.06 32.65
C GLY A 111 12.89 50.52 32.18
N GLY A 112 13.50 50.84 31.03
CA GLY A 112 14.24 49.98 30.08
C GLY A 112 15.65 49.63 30.56
N SER A 113 16.72 49.72 29.76
CA SER A 113 16.88 50.06 28.32
C SER A 113 18.26 49.57 27.84
N GLY A 114 18.59 49.43 26.55
CA GLY A 114 17.96 49.80 25.27
C GLY A 114 18.83 49.26 24.13
N SER A 115 18.94 49.83 22.92
CA SER A 115 18.18 50.83 22.14
C SER A 115 18.97 51.12 20.85
N LEU A 116 18.42 51.36 19.66
CA LEU A 116 17.02 51.42 19.24
C LEU A 116 16.51 49.98 18.90
N GLY A 117 16.07 49.55 17.70
CA GLY A 117 15.82 50.20 16.41
C GLY A 117 15.72 49.16 15.27
N GLU A 118 14.94 49.31 14.20
CA GLU A 118 13.88 50.28 13.89
C GLU A 118 12.82 49.65 12.94
N ASN A 119 11.71 50.36 12.70
CA ASN A 119 10.83 50.26 11.53
C ASN A 119 10.42 48.85 11.05
N SER A 120 9.48 48.22 11.77
CA SER A 120 8.64 47.14 11.26
C SER A 120 7.15 47.48 11.45
N CYS A 121 6.31 47.17 10.45
CA CYS A 121 4.91 47.58 10.41
C CYS A 121 3.97 46.77 11.33
N THR A 122 2.78 47.32 11.58
CA THR A 122 1.70 46.66 12.32
C THR A 122 1.16 45.41 11.63
N VAL A 123 1.02 44.32 12.39
CA VAL A 123 0.29 43.13 11.96
C VAL A 123 -1.20 43.45 11.88
N SER A 124 -1.84 43.05 10.78
CA SER A 124 -3.31 43.13 10.62
C SER A 124 -3.87 41.81 10.08
N SER A 125 -5.10 41.50 10.49
CA SER A 125 -5.72 40.18 10.30
C SER A 125 -5.89 39.81 8.82
N PRO A 126 -5.72 38.52 8.44
CA PRO A 126 -5.73 38.09 7.05
C PRO A 126 -7.12 38.25 6.41
N ARG A 127 -7.26 39.22 5.49
CA ARG A 127 -8.44 39.35 4.62
C ARG A 127 -8.38 38.30 3.50
N ILE A 128 -9.32 37.36 3.51
CA ILE A 128 -9.55 36.44 2.39
C ILE A 128 -9.97 37.26 1.16
N ARG A 129 -9.27 37.08 0.03
CA ARG A 129 -9.68 37.65 -1.28
C ARG A 129 -10.39 36.59 -2.10
N VAL A 130 -11.68 36.80 -2.38
CA VAL A 130 -12.43 36.00 -3.36
C VAL A 130 -12.16 36.55 -4.76
N PHE A 131 -11.42 35.81 -5.59
CA PHE A 131 -11.25 36.15 -7.00
C PHE A 131 -12.53 35.84 -7.79
N HIS A 132 -13.12 36.86 -8.41
CA HIS A 132 -14.21 36.70 -9.37
C HIS A 132 -13.64 36.62 -10.79
N SER A 133 -13.74 35.46 -11.44
CA SER A 133 -13.50 35.31 -12.88
C SER A 133 -14.84 35.28 -13.63
N GLY A 134 -15.37 36.46 -13.98
CA GLY A 134 -16.61 36.55 -14.74
C GLY A 134 -16.46 36.09 -16.19
N THR A 135 -17.09 34.98 -16.56
CA THR A 135 -17.15 34.50 -17.96
C THR A 135 -18.28 35.19 -18.71
N ILE A 136 -17.94 36.03 -19.69
CA ILE A 136 -18.92 36.77 -20.50
C ILE A 136 -19.48 35.85 -21.59
N LEU A 137 -20.72 35.38 -21.42
CA LEU A 137 -21.45 34.68 -22.47
C LEU A 137 -21.94 35.67 -23.54
N ARG A 138 -21.39 35.56 -24.76
CA ARG A 138 -21.97 36.13 -25.98
C ARG A 138 -22.77 35.07 -26.74
N ASN A 139 -23.92 35.48 -27.25
CA ASN A 139 -24.90 34.71 -28.02
C ASN A 139 -25.31 35.57 -29.24
N PRO A 140 -26.07 35.12 -30.26
CA PRO A 140 -26.39 33.75 -30.71
C PRO A 140 -26.12 33.52 -32.22
N LYS A 141 -26.39 32.32 -32.75
CA LYS A 141 -27.33 32.07 -33.90
C LYS A 141 -27.31 30.62 -34.46
N SER A 142 -28.52 30.11 -34.70
CA SER A 142 -28.86 28.94 -35.55
C SER A 142 -28.40 27.55 -35.07
N PHE A 143 -29.03 26.42 -35.46
CA PHE A 143 -30.21 26.22 -36.32
C PHE A 143 -31.25 25.29 -35.64
N SER A 144 -32.49 25.26 -36.12
CA SER A 144 -33.63 24.55 -35.51
C SER A 144 -33.89 23.13 -36.06
N GLY A 145 -34.44 22.23 -35.23
CA GLY A 145 -34.92 20.91 -35.66
C GLY A 145 -35.72 20.12 -34.60
N PHE A 146 -37.01 19.91 -34.87
CA PHE A 146 -38.00 18.97 -34.30
C PHE A 146 -37.50 17.84 -33.35
N TRP A 147 -38.21 17.45 -32.28
CA TRP A 147 -39.65 17.10 -32.23
C TRP A 147 -40.40 17.56 -30.96
N LYS A 148 -41.74 17.40 -30.96
CA LYS A 148 -42.67 17.79 -29.87
C LYS A 148 -43.16 16.57 -29.07
N ASN A 149 -43.27 16.68 -27.74
CA ASN A 149 -44.59 16.69 -27.04
C ASN A 149 -44.49 16.67 -25.49
N ARG A 150 -45.18 17.65 -24.86
CA ARG A 150 -45.95 17.54 -23.58
C ARG A 150 -45.19 17.14 -22.29
N LYS A 151 -45.50 17.67 -21.09
CA LYS A 151 -46.55 18.59 -20.61
C LYS A 151 -45.92 19.75 -19.82
N GLN A 152 -46.64 20.86 -19.69
CA GLN A 152 -46.22 22.01 -18.88
C GLN A 152 -46.66 21.85 -17.41
N PHE A 153 -45.83 22.35 -16.50
CA PHE A 153 -46.30 23.02 -15.28
C PHE A 153 -45.71 24.44 -15.25
N ARG A 154 -46.50 25.41 -14.78
CA ARG A 154 -46.07 26.80 -14.55
C ARG A 154 -46.21 27.10 -13.05
N VAL A 155 -45.19 27.70 -12.47
CA VAL A 155 -45.30 28.57 -11.29
C VAL A 155 -44.57 29.87 -11.62
N ALA A 156 -45.11 31.01 -11.19
CA ALA A 156 -44.54 32.32 -11.48
C ALA A 156 -43.51 32.74 -10.42
N PRO A 157 -42.53 33.61 -10.74
CA PRO A 157 -41.58 34.11 -9.76
C PRO A 157 -42.23 35.13 -8.81
N ILE A 158 -41.80 35.11 -7.55
CA ILE A 158 -41.99 36.20 -6.58
C ILE A 158 -40.58 36.68 -6.19
N CYS A 159 -40.31 37.96 -6.34
CA CYS A 159 -39.04 38.56 -5.91
C CYS A 159 -39.13 38.95 -4.43
N GLY A 160 -38.11 38.65 -3.62
CA GLY A 160 -38.10 39.05 -2.21
C GLY A 160 -36.90 38.61 -1.38
N VAL A 161 -35.84 39.45 -1.40
CA VAL A 161 -34.77 39.57 -0.38
C VAL A 161 -33.76 38.41 -0.27
N ASP A 162 -32.47 38.79 -0.21
CA ASP A 162 -31.34 37.90 0.02
C ASP A 162 -31.16 37.48 1.49
N SER A 163 -30.77 36.22 1.72
CA SER A 163 -29.75 35.85 2.72
C SER A 163 -29.38 34.37 2.60
N GLY A 164 -28.08 34.06 2.74
CA GLY A 164 -27.57 32.70 2.53
C GLY A 164 -27.40 31.92 3.82
N VAL A 165 -28.27 30.93 4.06
CA VAL A 165 -28.00 29.78 4.94
C VAL A 165 -28.56 28.52 4.26
N ALA A 166 -27.71 27.53 4.00
CA ALA A 166 -28.14 26.21 3.54
C ALA A 166 -28.29 25.30 4.76
N SER A 167 -29.48 25.31 5.37
CA SER A 167 -29.80 24.48 6.53
C SER A 167 -29.95 23.00 6.15
N GLU A 168 -29.58 22.09 7.05
CA GLU A 168 -29.89 20.66 6.92
C GLU A 168 -31.40 20.42 6.87
N VAL A 169 -31.84 19.52 5.99
CA VAL A 169 -33.22 19.04 5.94
C VAL A 169 -33.29 17.71 6.68
N ILE A 170 -33.53 17.78 7.99
CA ILE A 170 -33.89 16.62 8.81
C ILE A 170 -35.36 16.28 8.50
N LEU A 171 -35.62 15.06 8.02
CA LEU A 171 -36.97 14.56 7.79
C LEU A 171 -37.45 13.75 9.00
N GLU A 172 -38.08 14.43 9.96
CA GLU A 172 -38.84 13.76 11.01
C GLU A 172 -40.17 13.21 10.45
N VAL A 173 -40.51 11.98 10.82
CA VAL A 173 -41.79 11.34 10.48
C VAL A 173 -42.67 11.30 11.74
N PRO A 174 -43.89 11.88 11.71
CA PRO A 174 -44.72 12.00 12.90
C PRO A 174 -45.31 10.66 13.37
N SER A 175 -45.45 10.49 14.68
CA SER A 175 -45.93 9.28 15.33
C SER A 175 -47.45 9.26 15.54
N THR A 176 -48.06 8.06 15.45
CA THR A 176 -49.47 7.80 15.77
C THR A 176 -49.63 6.45 16.49
N ASN A 177 -50.83 6.20 17.03
CA ASN A 177 -51.17 5.20 18.07
C ASN A 177 -52.56 4.60 17.75
N LEU A 178 -53.00 3.39 18.15
CA LEU A 178 -52.56 2.26 19.01
C LEU A 178 -53.25 0.97 18.40
N PRO A 179 -53.31 -0.27 18.98
CA PRO A 179 -52.81 -0.80 20.26
C PRO A 179 -52.05 -2.17 20.16
N SER A 180 -51.84 -2.83 21.30
CA SER A 180 -51.17 -4.13 21.49
C SER A 180 -52.01 -5.37 21.13
N HIS A 181 -51.35 -6.45 20.66
CA HIS A 181 -51.47 -7.84 21.15
C HIS A 181 -50.35 -8.73 20.53
N THR A 182 -50.11 -9.92 21.08
CA THR A 182 -49.01 -10.87 20.75
C THR A 182 -49.53 -12.18 20.14
N PRO A 183 -48.67 -13.12 19.67
CA PRO A 183 -47.37 -12.98 18.97
C PRO A 183 -47.36 -13.74 17.61
N GLY A 184 -46.45 -13.41 16.69
CA GLY A 184 -46.26 -14.21 15.46
C GLY A 184 -45.11 -13.75 14.56
N SER A 185 -44.40 -14.70 13.95
CA SER A 185 -43.25 -14.44 13.07
C SER A 185 -43.67 -14.30 11.60
N VAL A 186 -43.34 -13.17 10.95
CA VAL A 186 -43.39 -13.02 9.49
C VAL A 186 -42.13 -12.30 9.01
N ILE A 187 -41.46 -12.87 8.00
CA ILE A 187 -40.34 -12.25 7.30
C ILE A 187 -40.91 -11.37 6.18
N LEU A 188 -40.56 -10.09 6.15
CA LEU A 188 -40.89 -9.19 5.03
C LEU A 188 -39.67 -9.01 4.13
N GLN A 189 -39.77 -9.55 2.91
CA GLN A 189 -38.85 -9.21 1.82
C GLN A 189 -39.30 -7.89 1.17
N SER A 190 -38.40 -6.90 1.08
CA SER A 190 -38.60 -5.72 0.24
C SER A 190 -38.04 -6.00 -1.16
N ALA A 191 -38.91 -5.96 -2.17
CA ALA A 191 -38.53 -6.18 -3.56
C ALA A 191 -37.96 -4.92 -4.20
N SER A 192 -36.83 -5.04 -4.91
CA SER A 192 -36.29 -4.00 -5.80
C SER A 192 -36.58 -4.34 -7.26
N TYR A 193 -37.18 -3.40 -7.98
CA TYR A 193 -37.47 -3.53 -9.41
C TYR A 193 -36.18 -3.37 -10.23
N ILE A 194 -35.91 -4.32 -11.13
CA ILE A 194 -35.01 -4.15 -12.28
C ILE A 194 -35.72 -4.73 -13.51
N GLU A 195 -35.94 -3.90 -14.53
CA GLU A 195 -36.51 -4.33 -15.80
C GLU A 195 -35.47 -5.13 -16.59
N SER A 196 -35.86 -6.28 -17.14
CA SER A 196 -35.00 -7.11 -17.99
C SER A 196 -35.53 -7.15 -19.42
N LEU A 197 -34.73 -6.66 -20.36
CA LEU A 197 -35.01 -6.79 -21.80
C LEU A 197 -34.66 -8.21 -22.25
N ALA A 198 -35.69 -9.00 -22.57
CA ALA A 198 -35.54 -10.37 -23.05
C ALA A 198 -35.75 -10.45 -24.57
N LEU A 199 -34.84 -11.15 -25.27
CA LEU A 199 -35.04 -11.68 -26.63
C LEU A 199 -34.49 -13.13 -26.68
N PRO A 200 -35.01 -13.98 -27.59
CA PRO A 200 -35.35 -15.35 -27.20
C PRO A 200 -34.28 -16.42 -27.51
N VAL A 201 -34.37 -17.51 -26.74
CA VAL A 201 -33.74 -18.80 -27.04
C VAL A 201 -34.49 -19.49 -28.18
N THR A 202 -33.77 -20.10 -29.11
CA THR A 202 -34.33 -20.98 -30.14
C THR A 202 -33.92 -22.44 -29.91
N GLU A 203 -34.90 -23.34 -29.81
CA GLU A 203 -34.66 -24.77 -29.79
C GLU A 203 -34.27 -25.28 -31.20
N GLN A 204 -33.28 -26.18 -31.29
CA GLN A 204 -33.25 -27.17 -32.36
C GLN A 204 -32.83 -28.56 -31.86
N ARG A 205 -33.36 -29.58 -32.52
CA ARG A 205 -33.37 -30.98 -32.07
C ARG A 205 -32.03 -31.68 -32.31
N ASN A 206 -31.59 -32.46 -31.33
CA ASN A 206 -30.58 -33.50 -31.56
C ASN A 206 -31.12 -34.57 -32.53
N LYS A 207 -30.30 -34.95 -33.51
CA LYS A 207 -30.39 -36.23 -34.23
C LYS A 207 -29.01 -36.90 -34.23
N SER A 208 -29.00 -38.21 -34.02
CA SER A 208 -27.79 -39.03 -33.99
C SER A 208 -27.30 -39.40 -35.40
N SER A 209 -25.98 -39.59 -35.54
CA SER A 209 -25.34 -40.28 -36.67
C SER A 209 -23.95 -40.80 -36.26
N LYS A 210 -23.39 -41.70 -37.06
CA LYS A 210 -22.31 -42.63 -36.65
C LYS A 210 -20.88 -42.12 -36.91
N ALA A 211 -19.93 -42.74 -36.22
CA ALA A 211 -18.50 -42.46 -36.33
C ALA A 211 -17.83 -43.09 -37.59
N ILE A 212 -16.68 -42.53 -37.97
CA ILE A 212 -15.66 -43.15 -38.84
C ILE A 212 -14.28 -42.87 -38.19
N GLN A 213 -13.35 -43.82 -38.26
CA GLN A 213 -11.97 -43.71 -37.78
C GLN A 213 -10.98 -43.45 -38.93
N THR A 214 -9.90 -42.68 -38.69
CA THR A 214 -8.62 -42.81 -39.43
C THR A 214 -7.42 -42.23 -38.66
N SER A 215 -6.44 -43.10 -38.37
CA SER A 215 -4.97 -42.89 -38.30
C SER A 215 -4.32 -41.58 -37.78
N ASN A 216 -3.40 -41.73 -36.81
CA ASN A 216 -2.36 -40.75 -36.42
C ASN A 216 -1.30 -40.51 -37.52
N PRO A 217 -0.43 -39.47 -37.39
CA PRO A 217 0.92 -39.80 -36.90
C PRO A 217 1.59 -38.78 -35.94
N VAL A 218 2.17 -39.32 -34.87
CA VAL A 218 3.44 -38.98 -34.17
C VAL A 218 3.90 -37.49 -34.07
N LYS A 219 3.98 -36.98 -32.83
CA LYS A 219 5.03 -36.03 -32.39
C LYS A 219 5.62 -36.43 -31.03
N LYS A 220 6.82 -35.92 -30.73
CA LYS A 220 7.66 -36.27 -29.55
C LYS A 220 7.14 -35.64 -28.25
N PRO A 221 7.45 -36.23 -27.08
CA PRO A 221 7.07 -35.66 -25.78
C PRO A 221 7.83 -34.35 -25.47
N VAL A 222 7.16 -33.48 -24.72
CA VAL A 222 7.71 -32.33 -23.99
C VAL A 222 7.45 -32.60 -22.51
N PRO A 223 8.36 -32.25 -21.57
CA PRO A 223 8.16 -32.56 -20.14
C PRO A 223 6.93 -31.87 -19.54
N ASP A 224 6.34 -32.51 -18.54
CA ASP A 224 5.06 -32.11 -17.95
C ASP A 224 5.09 -30.70 -17.34
N SER A 225 4.16 -29.85 -17.79
CA SER A 225 3.78 -28.64 -17.07
C SER A 225 2.73 -29.01 -16.02
N GLU A 226 3.07 -28.91 -14.74
CA GLU A 226 2.10 -29.12 -13.65
C GLU A 226 0.93 -28.13 -13.77
N ASP A 227 -0.26 -28.66 -14.01
CA ASP A 227 -1.41 -27.86 -14.43
C ASP A 227 -2.14 -27.25 -13.23
N LEU A 228 -1.83 -25.99 -12.91
CA LEU A 228 -2.46 -25.24 -11.83
C LEU A 228 -3.81 -24.63 -12.26
N THR A 229 -4.75 -25.51 -12.63
CA THR A 229 -6.14 -25.16 -12.96
C THR A 229 -7.04 -25.12 -11.73
N GLU A 230 -7.37 -23.89 -11.32
CA GLU A 230 -8.70 -23.43 -10.86
C GLU A 230 -9.40 -24.12 -9.68
N VAL A 231 -10.24 -23.34 -8.98
CA VAL A 231 -11.08 -23.83 -7.87
C VAL A 231 -12.30 -24.55 -8.43
N ASN A 232 -12.06 -25.72 -9.03
CA ASN A 232 -13.12 -26.70 -9.25
C ASN A 232 -13.55 -27.29 -7.90
N SER A 233 -14.84 -27.61 -7.78
CA SER A 233 -15.39 -28.23 -6.57
C SER A 233 -14.63 -29.51 -6.23
N SER A 234 -13.95 -29.50 -5.09
CA SER A 234 -13.09 -30.59 -4.64
C SER A 234 -13.89 -31.88 -4.51
N ARG A 235 -13.36 -32.97 -5.06
CA ARG A 235 -13.91 -34.30 -4.80
C ARG A 235 -13.82 -34.57 -3.29
N PRO A 236 -14.87 -35.07 -2.62
CA PRO A 236 -14.82 -35.37 -1.19
C PRO A 236 -13.60 -36.22 -0.84
N GLY A 237 -12.77 -35.73 0.10
CA GLY A 237 -11.53 -36.37 0.52
C GLY A 237 -10.24 -35.97 -0.21
N GLN A 238 -10.26 -35.07 -1.20
CA GLN A 238 -9.02 -34.53 -1.76
C GLN A 238 -8.34 -33.57 -0.78
N LEU A 239 -7.11 -33.91 -0.34
CA LEU A 239 -6.32 -33.07 0.56
C LEU A 239 -5.89 -31.76 -0.11
N VAL A 240 -5.97 -30.67 0.65
CA VAL A 240 -5.56 -29.30 0.25
C VAL A 240 -4.28 -28.88 0.97
N GLU A 241 -3.53 -27.95 0.38
CA GLU A 241 -2.36 -27.35 1.01
C GLU A 241 -2.77 -26.35 2.10
N CYS A 242 -2.17 -26.48 3.28
CA CYS A 242 -2.46 -25.65 4.44
C CYS A 242 -1.21 -25.38 5.29
N PHE A 243 -1.19 -24.25 6.00
CA PHE A 243 -0.24 -24.00 7.07
C PHE A 243 -0.80 -24.57 8.37
N GLN A 244 -0.06 -25.49 8.99
CA GLN A 244 -0.24 -25.85 10.39
C GLN A 244 0.60 -24.88 11.23
N VAL A 245 -0.04 -24.16 12.16
CA VAL A 245 0.62 -23.23 13.07
C VAL A 245 0.33 -23.67 14.51
N GLU A 246 1.36 -24.00 15.27
CA GLU A 246 1.28 -24.19 16.73
C GLU A 246 1.69 -22.88 17.41
N GLY A 247 0.81 -22.38 18.28
CA GLY A 247 0.95 -21.06 18.90
C GLY A 247 1.79 -21.04 20.18
N GLY A 248 1.73 -19.92 20.90
CA GLY A 248 2.41 -19.74 22.19
C GLY A 248 3.94 -19.60 22.12
N ARG A 249 4.54 -19.56 20.92
CA ARG A 249 5.99 -19.41 20.75
C ARG A 249 6.41 -17.95 20.60
N ILE A 250 7.45 -17.57 21.34
CA ILE A 250 8.15 -16.28 21.24
C ILE A 250 9.02 -16.28 19.98
N LEU A 251 8.97 -15.19 19.22
CA LEU A 251 9.84 -14.92 18.07
C LEU A 251 11.14 -14.25 18.53
N SER A 252 12.26 -14.58 17.88
CA SER A 252 13.56 -13.96 18.19
C SER A 252 14.49 -13.89 16.97
N GLY A 253 15.41 -12.92 16.96
CA GLY A 253 16.43 -12.78 15.93
C GLY A 253 16.06 -11.82 14.78
N ASP A 254 16.67 -12.05 13.62
CA ASP A 254 16.66 -11.13 12.47
C ASP A 254 15.88 -11.69 11.27
N VAL A 255 15.01 -10.87 10.68
CA VAL A 255 14.35 -11.14 9.39
C VAL A 255 14.81 -10.16 8.31
N GLN A 256 14.93 -10.64 7.08
CA GLN A 256 15.20 -9.83 5.89
C GLN A 256 13.93 -9.68 5.05
N ILE A 257 13.57 -8.43 4.75
CA ILE A 257 12.41 -8.07 3.94
C ILE A 257 12.74 -8.13 2.45
N SER A 258 11.85 -8.75 1.67
CA SER A 258 11.94 -8.85 0.21
C SER A 258 11.56 -7.52 -0.46
N GLY A 259 11.79 -7.38 -1.77
CA GLY A 259 11.34 -6.18 -2.50
C GLY A 259 9.81 -6.09 -2.58
N ALA A 260 9.30 -4.86 -2.70
CA ALA A 260 7.88 -4.54 -2.69
C ALA A 260 7.16 -5.17 -3.86
N LYS A 261 6.24 -6.12 -3.60
CA LYS A 261 5.46 -6.78 -4.65
C LYS A 261 4.66 -5.76 -5.48
N ASN A 262 4.08 -4.76 -4.81
CA ASN A 262 3.27 -3.74 -5.48
C ASN A 262 4.14 -2.88 -6.43
N SER A 263 5.31 -2.38 -5.98
CA SER A 263 6.26 -1.67 -6.87
C SER A 263 6.80 -2.58 -7.98
N ALA A 264 7.24 -3.80 -7.64
CA ALA A 264 7.77 -4.74 -8.63
C ALA A 264 6.78 -5.03 -9.77
N LEU A 265 5.47 -5.10 -9.49
CA LEU A 265 4.43 -5.21 -10.53
C LEU A 265 4.35 -3.95 -11.41
N ALA A 266 4.40 -2.75 -10.81
CA ALA A 266 4.37 -1.49 -11.54
C ALA A 266 5.64 -1.26 -12.39
N VAL A 267 6.82 -1.49 -11.82
CA VAL A 267 8.12 -1.38 -12.49
C VAL A 267 8.27 -2.43 -13.61
N LEU A 268 7.75 -3.64 -13.43
CA LEU A 268 7.71 -4.66 -14.49
C LEU A 268 6.83 -4.24 -15.68
N ALA A 269 5.68 -3.61 -15.42
CA ALA A 269 4.89 -2.99 -16.49
C ALA A 269 5.65 -1.81 -17.13
N GLY A 270 6.26 -0.95 -16.31
CA GLY A 270 7.04 0.21 -16.75
C GLY A 270 8.26 -0.15 -17.62
N ALA A 271 8.83 -1.35 -17.48
CA ALA A 271 9.93 -1.80 -18.33
C ALA A 271 9.55 -1.89 -19.83
N ILE A 272 8.25 -2.03 -20.16
CA ILE A 272 7.76 -1.91 -21.54
C ILE A 272 8.08 -0.53 -22.15
N CYS A 273 8.13 0.53 -21.33
CA CYS A 273 8.41 1.90 -21.77
C CYS A 273 9.86 2.11 -22.29
N SER A 274 10.77 1.16 -22.06
CA SER A 274 12.18 1.27 -22.48
C SER A 274 12.43 0.84 -23.92
N GLU A 275 13.40 1.48 -24.58
CA GLU A 275 14.06 1.00 -25.80
C GLU A 275 15.45 0.39 -25.53
N GLY A 276 15.83 0.19 -24.27
CA GLY A 276 17.02 -0.53 -23.88
C GLY A 276 16.71 -1.89 -23.26
N GLN A 277 17.75 -2.51 -22.70
CA GLN A 277 17.60 -3.60 -21.74
C GLN A 277 17.55 -3.02 -20.33
N VAL A 278 16.71 -3.60 -19.47
CA VAL A 278 16.51 -3.16 -18.09
C VAL A 278 16.89 -4.31 -17.16
N HIS A 279 17.82 -4.08 -16.24
CA HIS A 279 18.13 -5.03 -15.17
C HIS A 279 17.37 -4.63 -13.90
N LEU A 280 16.59 -5.56 -13.34
CA LEU A 280 15.78 -5.36 -12.15
C LEU A 280 16.24 -6.28 -11.02
N GLU A 281 16.70 -5.67 -9.92
CA GLU A 281 17.02 -6.33 -8.65
C GLU A 281 15.89 -6.20 -7.62
N MET A 282 15.98 -7.00 -6.55
CA MET A 282 14.97 -7.10 -5.47
C MET A 282 13.57 -7.59 -5.92
N ILE A 283 13.41 -8.13 -7.12
CA ILE A 283 12.14 -8.73 -7.56
C ILE A 283 11.78 -9.95 -6.70
N PRO A 284 10.68 -9.94 -5.92
CA PRO A 284 10.33 -11.02 -4.98
C PRO A 284 9.73 -12.24 -5.71
N ASP A 285 10.05 -13.44 -5.22
CA ASP A 285 9.63 -14.70 -5.87
C ASP A 285 8.19 -15.12 -5.50
N LEU A 286 7.22 -14.44 -6.12
CA LEU A 286 5.79 -14.52 -5.80
C LEU A 286 4.93 -14.96 -7.00
N HIS A 287 3.78 -15.58 -6.73
CA HIS A 287 2.87 -16.02 -7.80
C HIS A 287 2.36 -14.87 -8.69
N ASP A 288 2.06 -13.70 -8.12
CA ASP A 288 1.63 -12.54 -8.90
C ASP A 288 2.76 -11.97 -9.77
N ILE A 289 4.02 -12.07 -9.34
CA ILE A 289 5.20 -11.67 -10.13
C ILE A 289 5.46 -12.65 -11.28
N ARG A 290 5.37 -13.97 -11.01
CA ARG A 290 5.48 -15.00 -12.06
C ARG A 290 4.39 -14.83 -13.14
N ARG A 291 3.17 -14.45 -12.74
CA ARG A 291 2.08 -14.07 -13.66
C ARG A 291 2.41 -12.79 -14.43
N MET A 292 3.01 -11.77 -13.82
CA MET A 292 3.42 -10.56 -14.54
C MET A 292 4.49 -10.88 -15.61
N PHE A 293 5.47 -11.74 -15.33
CA PHE A 293 6.41 -12.19 -16.37
C PHE A 293 5.70 -12.88 -17.54
N GLN A 294 4.67 -13.70 -17.28
CA GLN A 294 3.85 -14.30 -18.34
C GLN A 294 3.09 -13.25 -19.18
N VAL A 295 2.58 -12.18 -18.57
CA VAL A 295 1.97 -11.03 -19.27
C VAL A 295 3.00 -10.36 -20.18
N LEU A 296 4.19 -10.02 -19.65
CA LEU A 296 5.26 -9.37 -20.41
C LEU A 296 5.72 -10.22 -21.61
N MET A 297 5.97 -11.52 -21.39
CA MET A 297 6.36 -12.44 -22.45
C MET A 297 5.28 -12.57 -23.54
N SER A 298 3.99 -12.50 -23.18
CA SER A 298 2.90 -12.56 -24.16
C SER A 298 2.82 -11.37 -25.12
N VAL A 299 3.44 -10.23 -24.79
CA VAL A 299 3.60 -9.08 -25.71
C VAL A 299 4.98 -8.99 -26.37
N GLY A 300 5.81 -10.03 -26.20
CA GLY A 300 7.13 -10.14 -26.84
C GLY A 300 8.30 -9.56 -26.03
N VAL A 301 8.11 -9.23 -24.75
CA VAL A 301 9.23 -8.87 -23.86
C VAL A 301 10.01 -10.13 -23.51
N ASN A 302 11.32 -10.11 -23.76
CA ASN A 302 12.20 -11.21 -23.33
C ASN A 302 12.57 -11.01 -21.85
N VAL A 303 12.46 -12.08 -21.05
CA VAL A 303 12.72 -12.09 -19.60
C VAL A 303 13.74 -13.18 -19.30
N LYS A 304 14.91 -12.79 -18.78
CA LYS A 304 15.99 -13.71 -18.42
C LYS A 304 16.43 -13.50 -16.98
N ARG A 305 16.37 -14.54 -16.14
CA ARG A 305 16.94 -14.50 -14.79
C ARG A 305 18.46 -14.33 -14.82
N THR A 306 19.00 -13.49 -13.94
CA THR A 306 20.44 -13.27 -13.74
C THR A 306 20.85 -13.78 -12.34
N SER A 307 22.11 -13.54 -11.94
CA SER A 307 22.61 -13.88 -10.61
C SER A 307 21.95 -13.08 -9.48
N THR A 308 21.66 -11.80 -9.71
CA THR A 308 21.13 -10.87 -8.70
C THR A 308 19.67 -10.43 -8.93
N GLY A 309 19.11 -10.71 -10.12
CA GLY A 309 17.79 -10.22 -10.50
C GLY A 309 17.28 -10.76 -11.83
N PHE A 310 16.66 -9.91 -12.64
CA PHE A 310 16.12 -10.25 -13.96
C PHE A 310 16.53 -9.21 -15.00
N MET A 311 16.90 -9.67 -16.20
CA MET A 311 17.09 -8.85 -17.39
C MET A 311 15.79 -8.87 -18.19
N ILE A 312 15.26 -7.68 -18.48
CA ILE A 312 14.01 -7.43 -19.19
C ILE A 312 14.34 -6.68 -20.49
N ASP A 313 13.85 -7.16 -21.62
CA ASP A 313 14.14 -6.59 -22.94
C ASP A 313 12.87 -6.39 -23.75
N ALA A 314 12.39 -5.14 -23.79
CA ALA A 314 11.15 -4.73 -24.45
C ALA A 314 11.38 -4.11 -25.84
N ARG A 315 12.57 -4.28 -26.44
CA ARG A 315 12.92 -3.65 -27.72
C ARG A 315 12.12 -4.16 -28.92
N HIS A 316 11.63 -5.40 -28.83
CA HIS A 316 11.01 -6.13 -29.95
C HIS A 316 9.60 -6.64 -29.61
N LEU A 317 8.76 -5.78 -28.99
CA LEU A 317 7.35 -6.09 -28.71
C LEU A 317 6.61 -6.58 -29.97
N THR A 318 6.01 -7.76 -29.87
CA THR A 318 5.35 -8.51 -30.96
C THR A 318 3.82 -8.40 -30.94
N SER A 319 3.22 -7.90 -29.86
CA SER A 319 1.77 -7.72 -29.70
C SER A 319 1.45 -6.44 -28.93
N VAL A 320 0.25 -5.89 -29.15
CA VAL A 320 -0.38 -4.86 -28.30
C VAL A 320 -1.53 -5.44 -27.45
N GLU A 321 -1.84 -6.73 -27.59
CA GLU A 321 -2.72 -7.50 -26.72
C GLU A 321 -1.91 -8.52 -25.87
N PRO A 322 -1.90 -8.40 -24.53
CA PRO A 322 -1.40 -9.44 -23.64
C PRO A 322 -2.38 -10.63 -23.50
N CYS A 323 -1.85 -11.81 -23.18
CA CYS A 323 -2.62 -13.07 -23.07
C CYS A 323 -3.84 -12.95 -22.12
N PRO A 324 -5.09 -13.13 -22.60
CA PRO A 324 -6.28 -12.93 -21.77
C PRO A 324 -6.40 -13.86 -20.56
N GLU A 325 -5.86 -15.07 -20.63
CA GLU A 325 -5.88 -16.01 -19.50
C GLU A 325 -4.98 -15.55 -18.35
N THR A 326 -3.79 -15.03 -18.67
CA THR A 326 -2.87 -14.48 -17.67
C THR A 326 -3.42 -13.18 -17.09
N VAL A 327 -4.00 -12.31 -17.92
CA VAL A 327 -4.61 -11.04 -17.49
C VAL A 327 -5.75 -11.26 -16.49
N ARG A 328 -6.67 -12.20 -16.79
CA ARG A 328 -7.77 -12.56 -15.86
C ARG A 328 -7.24 -13.10 -14.52
N LYS A 329 -6.09 -13.77 -14.51
CA LYS A 329 -5.44 -14.34 -13.31
C LYS A 329 -4.61 -13.32 -12.50
N LEU A 330 -4.44 -12.08 -12.96
CA LEU A 330 -3.68 -11.02 -12.27
C LEU A 330 -4.24 -9.62 -12.57
N ARG A 331 -5.00 -9.02 -11.66
CA ARG A 331 -5.55 -7.66 -11.87
C ARG A 331 -4.48 -6.58 -12.15
N ALA A 332 -3.30 -6.67 -11.55
CA ALA A 332 -2.21 -5.72 -11.80
C ALA A 332 -1.66 -5.77 -13.23
N SER A 333 -1.96 -6.82 -14.01
CA SER A 333 -1.62 -6.87 -15.44
C SER A 333 -2.23 -5.72 -16.23
N PHE A 334 -3.34 -5.13 -15.78
CA PHE A 334 -3.98 -4.01 -16.46
C PHE A 334 -3.06 -2.79 -16.61
N PHE A 335 -2.05 -2.65 -15.74
CA PHE A 335 -1.07 -1.56 -15.78
C PHE A 335 -0.30 -1.48 -17.11
N VAL A 336 -0.14 -2.60 -17.84
CA VAL A 336 0.54 -2.60 -19.14
C VAL A 336 -0.19 -1.80 -20.21
N ILE A 337 -1.47 -1.43 -20.01
CA ILE A 337 -2.20 -0.58 -20.96
C ILE A 337 -1.51 0.78 -21.15
N GLY A 338 -1.03 1.41 -20.06
CA GLY A 338 -0.39 2.72 -20.12
C GLY A 338 0.96 2.67 -20.82
N SER A 339 1.77 1.64 -20.52
CA SER A 339 3.08 1.46 -21.12
C SER A 339 3.02 1.02 -22.59
N LEU A 340 2.07 0.15 -22.97
CA LEU A 340 1.85 -0.22 -24.37
C LEU A 340 1.34 0.97 -25.19
N LEU A 341 0.33 1.69 -24.69
CA LEU A 341 -0.27 2.82 -25.39
C LEU A 341 0.73 3.96 -25.59
N GLY A 342 1.58 4.25 -24.60
CA GLY A 342 2.68 5.19 -24.73
C GLY A 342 3.79 4.73 -25.70
N ARG A 343 3.99 3.42 -25.88
CA ARG A 343 5.07 2.85 -26.74
C ARG A 343 4.67 2.56 -28.18
N LYS A 344 3.38 2.36 -28.44
CA LYS A 344 2.86 1.86 -29.72
C LYS A 344 1.70 2.68 -30.28
N GLY A 345 1.14 3.61 -29.52
CA GLY A 345 -0.08 4.33 -29.90
C GLY A 345 -1.35 3.49 -29.83
N GLU A 346 -1.26 2.22 -29.43
CA GLU A 346 -2.38 1.29 -29.31
C GLU A 346 -2.12 0.25 -28.20
N ALA A 347 -3.17 -0.15 -27.50
CA ALA A 347 -3.18 -1.25 -26.52
C ALA A 347 -4.58 -1.90 -26.47
N ILE A 348 -4.64 -3.23 -26.42
CA ILE A 348 -5.89 -3.99 -26.30
C ILE A 348 -5.78 -4.88 -25.06
N VAL A 349 -6.27 -4.42 -23.91
CA VAL A 349 -6.07 -5.12 -22.64
C VAL A 349 -7.41 -5.68 -22.11
N PRO A 350 -7.52 -7.01 -21.92
CA PRO A 350 -8.71 -7.62 -21.33
C PRO A 350 -9.07 -7.03 -19.97
N LEU A 351 -10.35 -6.94 -19.66
CA LEU A 351 -10.81 -6.43 -18.36
C LEU A 351 -10.25 -7.31 -17.23
N PRO A 352 -9.72 -6.70 -16.14
CA PRO A 352 -9.28 -7.46 -14.99
C PRO A 352 -10.48 -8.16 -14.33
N GLY A 353 -10.26 -9.38 -13.84
CA GLY A 353 -11.28 -10.17 -13.16
C GLY A 353 -11.82 -9.50 -11.88
N GLY A 354 -12.96 -10.02 -11.40
CA GLY A 354 -13.56 -9.62 -10.13
C GLY A 354 -12.62 -9.80 -8.94
N CYS A 355 -12.85 -9.02 -7.88
CA CYS A 355 -12.00 -9.00 -6.69
C CYS A 355 -12.85 -9.16 -5.42
N ASN A 356 -12.65 -10.25 -4.67
CA ASN A 356 -13.45 -10.57 -3.48
C ASN A 356 -13.36 -9.52 -2.35
N ILE A 357 -12.35 -8.64 -2.39
CA ILE A 357 -12.10 -7.59 -1.41
C ILE A 357 -13.05 -6.38 -1.59
N GLY A 358 -13.66 -6.20 -2.78
CA GLY A 358 -14.60 -5.11 -3.03
C GLY A 358 -14.60 -4.64 -4.50
N ALA A 359 -15.51 -3.71 -4.81
CA ALA A 359 -15.58 -3.09 -6.13
C ALA A 359 -14.25 -2.38 -6.46
N ARG A 360 -13.73 -2.63 -7.67
CA ARG A 360 -12.53 -1.98 -8.20
C ARG A 360 -12.79 -1.65 -9.67
N PRO A 361 -13.39 -0.49 -9.99
CA PRO A 361 -13.59 -0.07 -11.37
C PRO A 361 -12.26 0.23 -12.08
N ILE A 362 -12.31 0.60 -13.35
CA ILE A 362 -11.16 1.08 -14.14
C ILE A 362 -11.43 2.45 -14.78
N ASP A 363 -12.53 3.11 -14.41
CA ASP A 363 -13.01 4.37 -14.96
C ASP A 363 -11.97 5.50 -14.86
N LEU A 364 -11.25 5.60 -13.73
CA LEU A 364 -10.16 6.57 -13.54
C LEU A 364 -8.96 6.30 -14.45
N HIS A 365 -8.75 5.05 -14.88
CA HIS A 365 -7.75 4.75 -15.91
C HIS A 365 -8.26 5.18 -17.28
N VAL A 366 -9.50 4.82 -17.63
CA VAL A 366 -10.14 5.16 -18.92
C VAL A 366 -10.18 6.67 -19.13
N ARG A 367 -10.84 7.41 -18.23
CA ARG A 367 -10.98 8.87 -18.27
C ARG A 367 -9.64 9.60 -18.27
N GLY A 368 -8.65 9.05 -17.57
CA GLY A 368 -7.30 9.60 -17.54
C GLY A 368 -6.55 9.40 -18.86
N LEU A 369 -6.72 8.26 -19.53
CA LEU A 369 -6.12 8.02 -20.85
C LEU A 369 -6.83 8.84 -21.93
N GLU A 370 -8.15 9.00 -21.85
CA GLU A 370 -8.94 9.92 -22.70
C GLU A 370 -8.44 11.37 -22.55
N ALA A 371 -8.16 11.82 -21.32
CA ALA A 371 -7.55 13.13 -21.04
C ALA A 371 -6.09 13.27 -21.54
N LEU A 372 -5.45 12.17 -21.97
CA LEU A 372 -4.17 12.14 -22.68
C LEU A 372 -4.32 11.91 -24.19
N GLY A 373 -5.52 12.12 -24.74
CA GLY A 373 -5.79 12.00 -26.18
C GLY A 373 -5.94 10.57 -26.68
N ALA A 374 -6.30 9.62 -25.82
CA ALA A 374 -6.72 8.29 -26.23
C ALA A 374 -8.22 8.27 -26.62
N GLU A 375 -8.54 7.51 -27.67
CA GLU A 375 -9.86 6.93 -27.88
C GLU A 375 -9.91 5.61 -27.11
N VAL A 376 -10.92 5.40 -26.28
CA VAL A 376 -11.06 4.18 -25.47
C VAL A 376 -12.45 3.56 -25.66
N GLU A 377 -12.49 2.27 -25.97
CA GLU A 377 -13.72 1.51 -26.20
C GLU A 377 -13.70 0.21 -25.40
N ILE A 378 -14.74 -0.02 -24.59
CA ILE A 378 -14.90 -1.28 -23.84
C ILE A 378 -15.91 -2.17 -24.57
N ARG A 379 -15.43 -3.24 -25.20
CA ARG A 379 -16.25 -4.24 -25.91
C ARG A 379 -15.71 -5.65 -25.70
N GLN A 380 -16.58 -6.65 -25.77
CA GLN A 380 -16.21 -8.09 -25.70
C GLN A 380 -15.33 -8.46 -24.48
N GLY A 381 -15.47 -7.75 -23.36
CA GLY A 381 -14.66 -7.98 -22.16
C GLY A 381 -13.21 -7.47 -22.25
N LYS A 382 -12.88 -6.60 -23.21
CA LYS A 382 -11.57 -5.94 -23.33
C LYS A 382 -11.71 -4.43 -23.42
N VAL A 383 -10.65 -3.73 -23.04
CA VAL A 383 -10.43 -2.30 -23.27
C VAL A 383 -9.56 -2.16 -24.51
N PHE A 384 -10.11 -1.57 -25.57
CA PHE A 384 -9.36 -1.14 -26.74
C PHE A 384 -9.00 0.34 -26.52
N ALA A 385 -7.72 0.69 -26.53
CA ALA A 385 -7.26 2.05 -26.37
C ALA A 385 -6.28 2.41 -27.51
N ARG A 386 -6.46 3.58 -28.11
CA ARG A 386 -5.63 4.07 -29.23
C ARG A 386 -5.43 5.57 -29.13
N ALA A 387 -4.24 6.08 -29.44
CA ALA A 387 -4.03 7.52 -29.58
C ALA A 387 -4.89 8.07 -30.73
N HIS A 388 -5.65 9.15 -30.48
CA HIS A 388 -6.58 9.75 -31.46
C HIS A 388 -5.88 10.21 -32.76
N ASN A 389 -4.61 10.62 -32.67
CA ASN A 389 -3.77 10.97 -33.83
C ASN A 389 -3.13 9.75 -34.55
N GLY A 390 -3.41 8.53 -34.10
CA GLY A 390 -2.89 7.27 -34.64
C GLY A 390 -1.40 6.99 -34.39
N LYS A 391 -0.73 7.74 -33.48
CA LYS A 391 0.71 7.61 -33.21
C LYS A 391 1.07 7.69 -31.72
N ASN A 392 0.81 8.83 -31.10
CA ASN A 392 1.33 9.18 -29.77
C ASN A 392 0.20 9.76 -28.92
N LEU A 393 0.16 9.46 -27.63
CA LEU A 393 -0.65 10.22 -26.67
C LEU A 393 -0.19 11.69 -26.63
N THR A 394 -1.09 12.59 -26.25
CA THR A 394 -0.81 14.02 -26.08
C THR A 394 -0.78 14.39 -24.60
N GLY A 395 0.10 15.30 -24.21
CA GLY A 395 0.11 15.85 -22.85
C GLY A 395 -1.20 16.57 -22.51
N GLY A 396 -1.71 16.38 -21.29
CA GLY A 396 -2.99 16.90 -20.84
C GLY A 396 -3.11 17.05 -19.33
N SER A 397 -4.25 17.54 -18.84
CA SER A 397 -4.50 17.73 -17.40
C SER A 397 -5.65 16.86 -16.94
N PHE A 398 -5.41 16.05 -15.90
CA PHE A 398 -6.42 15.17 -15.31
C PHE A 398 -6.39 15.24 -13.79
N CYS A 399 -7.55 15.40 -13.16
CA CYS A 399 -7.71 15.25 -11.72
C CYS A 399 -8.38 13.90 -11.46
N LEU A 400 -7.80 13.08 -10.59
CA LEU A 400 -8.45 11.85 -10.15
C LEU A 400 -9.51 12.18 -9.10
N ASP A 401 -10.71 11.59 -9.17
CA ASP A 401 -11.73 11.80 -8.13
C ASP A 401 -11.34 11.11 -6.80
N TYR A 402 -10.44 10.13 -6.87
CA TYR A 402 -9.85 9.42 -5.72
C TYR A 402 -8.37 9.12 -6.03
N PRO A 403 -7.44 9.22 -5.06
CA PRO A 403 -6.02 8.91 -5.24
C PRO A 403 -5.74 7.42 -5.47
N SER A 404 -6.12 6.93 -6.64
CA SER A 404 -5.98 5.53 -7.06
C SER A 404 -4.54 5.25 -7.49
N VAL A 405 -3.87 4.36 -6.74
CA VAL A 405 -2.49 3.90 -7.02
C VAL A 405 -2.36 3.40 -8.46
N GLY A 406 -3.17 2.41 -8.84
CA GLY A 406 -3.10 1.81 -10.17
C GLY A 406 -3.42 2.77 -11.32
N ALA A 407 -4.34 3.74 -11.10
CA ALA A 407 -4.61 4.77 -12.11
C ALA A 407 -3.41 5.73 -12.23
N THR A 408 -2.87 6.18 -11.09
CA THR A 408 -1.68 7.04 -11.05
C THR A 408 -0.49 6.39 -11.77
N GLU A 409 -0.21 5.11 -11.49
CA GLU A 409 0.85 4.33 -12.14
C GLU A 409 0.62 4.18 -13.64
N THR A 410 -0.60 3.83 -14.06
CA THR A 410 -0.98 3.67 -15.48
C THR A 410 -0.80 4.99 -16.25
N LEU A 411 -1.29 6.10 -15.70
CA LEU A 411 -1.24 7.41 -16.33
C LEU A 411 0.17 8.01 -16.33
N MET A 412 0.98 7.73 -15.30
CA MET A 412 2.39 8.11 -15.25
C MET A 412 3.19 7.44 -16.38
N MET A 413 3.02 6.12 -16.59
CA MET A 413 3.69 5.40 -17.68
C MET A 413 3.26 5.89 -19.07
N ALA A 414 1.96 6.17 -19.24
CA ALA A 414 1.42 6.73 -20.47
C ALA A 414 1.97 8.14 -20.77
N ALA A 415 1.95 9.02 -19.77
CA ALA A 415 2.41 10.40 -19.88
C ALA A 415 3.93 10.53 -20.09
N ALA A 416 4.73 9.59 -19.58
CA ALA A 416 6.19 9.60 -19.75
C ALA A 416 6.63 9.52 -21.22
N LEU A 417 5.76 9.04 -22.12
CA LEU A 417 6.00 8.91 -23.57
C LEU A 417 5.07 9.79 -24.44
N ALA A 418 4.21 10.61 -23.82
CA ALA A 418 3.27 11.47 -24.55
C ALA A 418 3.96 12.69 -25.19
N ASP A 419 3.39 13.24 -26.27
CA ASP A 419 3.83 14.51 -26.84
C ASP A 419 3.29 15.68 -25.99
N GLY A 420 4.15 16.23 -25.12
CA GLY A 420 3.90 17.50 -24.42
C GLY A 420 4.17 17.46 -22.92
N TYR A 421 3.36 18.21 -22.17
CA TYR A 421 3.37 18.25 -20.71
C TYR A 421 2.04 17.71 -20.18
N THR A 422 2.12 16.86 -19.16
CA THR A 422 0.96 16.31 -18.44
C THR A 422 0.97 16.78 -16.99
N THR A 423 -0.20 17.13 -16.47
CA THR A 423 -0.42 17.38 -15.04
C THR A 423 -1.48 16.40 -14.50
N LEU A 424 -1.10 15.56 -13.54
CA LEU A 424 -2.03 14.67 -12.85
C LEU A 424 -2.22 15.17 -11.41
N SER A 425 -3.45 15.46 -11.01
CA SER A 425 -3.81 16.03 -9.70
C SER A 425 -4.64 15.05 -8.87
N ASN A 426 -4.55 15.17 -7.53
CA ASN A 426 -5.11 14.21 -6.57
C ASN A 426 -4.59 12.78 -6.80
N VAL A 427 -3.30 12.67 -7.11
CA VAL A 427 -2.63 11.37 -7.34
C VAL A 427 -2.37 10.61 -6.04
N ALA A 428 -2.16 9.30 -6.19
CA ALA A 428 -1.62 8.45 -5.15
C ALA A 428 -0.20 8.89 -4.74
N GLN A 429 0.11 8.81 -3.45
CA GLN A 429 1.36 9.27 -2.84
C GLN A 429 2.21 8.11 -2.29
N GLU A 430 1.71 6.89 -2.42
CA GLU A 430 2.30 5.62 -2.01
C GLU A 430 3.78 5.48 -2.43
N PRO A 431 4.65 4.93 -1.59
CA PRO A 431 6.06 4.71 -1.91
C PRO A 431 6.30 3.93 -3.21
N GLU A 432 5.38 3.05 -3.58
CA GLU A 432 5.43 2.29 -4.84
C GLU A 432 5.24 3.19 -6.09
N VAL A 433 4.43 4.24 -5.99
CA VAL A 433 4.27 5.27 -7.04
C VAL A 433 5.56 6.09 -7.17
N VAL A 434 6.22 6.38 -6.04
CA VAL A 434 7.52 7.07 -6.03
C VAL A 434 8.62 6.19 -6.65
N ASP A 435 8.59 4.89 -6.37
CA ASP A 435 9.55 3.92 -6.94
C ASP A 435 9.36 3.75 -8.46
N LEU A 436 8.12 3.70 -8.96
CA LEU A 436 7.84 3.75 -10.40
C LEU A 436 8.33 5.05 -11.05
N ALA A 437 8.10 6.20 -10.41
CA ALA A 437 8.58 7.48 -10.92
C ALA A 437 10.11 7.52 -11.02
N ASN A 438 10.81 7.09 -9.96
CA ASN A 438 12.26 6.99 -9.92
C ASN A 438 12.81 6.00 -10.96
N PHE A 439 12.15 4.86 -11.16
CA PHE A 439 12.47 3.91 -12.23
C PHE A 439 12.37 4.56 -13.61
N LEU A 440 11.25 5.21 -13.93
CA LEU A 440 11.05 5.89 -15.22
C LEU A 440 12.06 7.04 -15.41
N ILE A 441 12.37 7.81 -14.35
CA ILE A 441 13.43 8.84 -14.37
C ILE A 441 14.80 8.21 -14.65
N SER A 442 15.12 7.04 -14.09
CA SER A 442 16.37 6.32 -14.40
C SER A 442 16.43 5.81 -15.84
N CYS A 443 15.27 5.66 -16.51
CA CYS A 443 15.18 5.41 -17.95
C CYS A 443 15.17 6.71 -18.80
N GLY A 444 15.35 7.87 -18.18
CA GLY A 444 15.42 9.18 -18.86
C GLY A 444 14.12 9.99 -18.90
N ALA A 445 13.06 9.59 -18.17
CA ALA A 445 11.81 10.33 -18.13
C ALA A 445 11.93 11.61 -17.27
N CYS A 446 11.18 12.66 -17.64
CA CYS A 446 11.12 13.90 -16.87
C CYS A 446 9.83 13.96 -16.06
N ILE A 447 9.89 13.51 -14.81
CA ILE A 447 8.77 13.42 -13.86
C ILE A 447 9.12 14.24 -12.60
N GLN A 448 8.16 15.03 -12.11
CA GLN A 448 8.28 15.84 -10.89
C GLN A 448 7.03 15.68 -10.01
N GLY A 449 7.17 15.93 -8.71
CA GLY A 449 6.05 15.87 -7.75
C GLY A 449 5.71 14.47 -7.22
N ALA A 450 6.50 13.43 -7.54
CA ALA A 450 6.31 12.09 -7.01
C ALA A 450 6.34 12.08 -5.47
N GLY A 451 5.32 11.47 -4.84
CA GLY A 451 5.12 11.51 -3.39
C GLY A 451 4.45 12.80 -2.88
N THR A 452 3.86 13.59 -3.78
CA THR A 452 2.94 14.70 -3.49
C THR A 452 1.61 14.46 -4.21
N SER A 453 0.58 15.27 -3.94
CA SER A 453 -0.74 15.16 -4.56
C SER A 453 -0.82 15.59 -6.04
N THR A 454 0.29 16.06 -6.65
CA THR A 454 0.34 16.43 -8.07
C THR A 454 1.61 15.91 -8.75
N LEU A 455 1.46 15.25 -9.90
CA LEU A 455 2.57 14.90 -10.80
C LEU A 455 2.62 15.89 -11.97
N SER A 456 3.81 16.42 -12.24
CA SER A 456 4.12 17.17 -13.46
C SER A 456 5.08 16.35 -14.31
N ILE A 457 4.65 15.97 -15.51
CA ILE A 457 5.38 15.03 -16.39
C ILE A 457 5.63 15.72 -17.73
N LYS A 458 6.90 15.76 -18.19
CA LYS A 458 7.24 16.14 -19.55
C LYS A 458 7.54 14.88 -20.34
N GLY A 459 6.62 14.52 -21.22
CA GLY A 459 6.74 13.29 -22.01
C GLY A 459 7.93 13.34 -22.97
N SER A 460 8.52 12.17 -23.21
CA SER A 460 9.81 12.00 -23.86
C SER A 460 9.70 10.98 -24.99
N ARG A 461 10.27 11.28 -26.17
CA ARG A 461 10.10 10.46 -27.37
C ARG A 461 10.56 9.00 -27.24
N LYS A 462 11.52 8.74 -26.34
CA LYS A 462 12.15 7.44 -26.06
C LYS A 462 12.64 7.44 -24.61
N LEU A 463 12.59 6.28 -23.96
CA LEU A 463 13.30 5.99 -22.71
C LEU A 463 14.38 4.93 -22.97
N HIS A 464 15.47 4.97 -22.22
CA HIS A 464 16.62 4.08 -22.38
C HIS A 464 16.63 2.92 -21.36
N GLY A 465 17.62 2.04 -21.49
CA GLY A 465 17.88 0.97 -20.53
C GLY A 465 18.44 1.50 -19.21
N THR A 466 18.33 0.72 -18.14
CA THR A 466 18.76 1.10 -16.79
C THR A 466 19.06 -0.15 -15.94
N GLU A 467 19.81 0.02 -14.87
CA GLU A 467 19.92 -0.95 -13.77
C GLU A 467 19.14 -0.37 -12.58
N TYR A 468 18.17 -1.11 -12.05
CA TYR A 468 17.25 -0.59 -11.02
C TYR A 468 16.96 -1.63 -9.94
N ARG A 469 16.84 -1.17 -8.69
CA ARG A 469 16.60 -2.01 -7.52
C ARG A 469 15.34 -1.57 -6.80
N VAL A 470 14.29 -2.41 -6.85
CA VAL A 470 12.98 -2.14 -6.26
C VAL A 470 13.08 -1.92 -4.74
N ILE A 471 12.30 -0.98 -4.21
CA ILE A 471 12.26 -0.70 -2.75
C ILE A 471 11.80 -1.93 -1.94
N PRO A 472 12.14 -2.04 -0.64
CA PRO A 472 11.64 -3.14 0.19
C PRO A 472 10.13 -3.09 0.47
N ASP A 473 9.51 -4.26 0.67
CA ASP A 473 8.06 -4.36 0.91
C ASP A 473 7.66 -3.87 2.30
N ARG A 474 7.12 -2.65 2.36
CA ARG A 474 6.59 -2.05 3.60
C ARG A 474 5.43 -2.85 4.21
N ILE A 475 4.71 -3.65 3.44
CA ILE A 475 3.61 -4.47 3.96
C ILE A 475 4.15 -5.78 4.52
N GLU A 476 5.19 -6.38 3.92
CA GLU A 476 5.92 -7.48 4.56
C GLU A 476 6.58 -7.00 5.86
N ALA A 477 7.31 -5.88 5.83
CA ALA A 477 7.95 -5.28 7.01
C ALA A 477 6.93 -5.02 8.14
N GLY A 478 5.80 -4.36 7.82
CA GLY A 478 4.72 -4.12 8.77
C GLY A 478 4.10 -5.42 9.30
N THR A 479 4.03 -6.47 8.50
CA THR A 479 3.55 -7.79 8.95
C THR A 479 4.49 -8.42 9.98
N PHE A 480 5.81 -8.31 9.81
CA PHE A 480 6.78 -8.81 10.80
C PHE A 480 6.81 -7.96 12.08
N LEU A 481 6.66 -6.64 11.99
CA LEU A 481 6.50 -5.78 13.17
C LEU A 481 5.22 -6.15 13.96
N ILE A 482 4.09 -6.37 13.28
CA ILE A 482 2.84 -6.82 13.92
C ILE A 482 2.98 -8.26 14.47
N ALA A 483 3.76 -9.13 13.82
CA ALA A 483 4.06 -10.48 14.31
C ALA A 483 4.81 -10.45 15.65
N ALA A 484 5.81 -9.58 15.80
CA ALA A 484 6.50 -9.37 17.07
C ALA A 484 5.53 -8.87 18.16
N ALA A 485 4.62 -7.95 17.80
CA ALA A 485 3.61 -7.44 18.72
C ALA A 485 2.64 -8.52 19.19
N ILE A 486 2.06 -9.31 18.29
CA ILE A 486 1.05 -10.31 18.66
C ILE A 486 1.64 -11.46 19.48
N THR A 487 2.90 -11.82 19.22
CA THR A 487 3.66 -12.84 19.96
C THR A 487 4.44 -12.29 21.17
N ARG A 488 4.22 -11.02 21.57
CA ARG A 488 4.87 -10.34 22.72
C ARG A 488 6.40 -10.48 22.74
N SER A 489 6.98 -10.39 21.54
CA SER A 489 8.34 -10.81 21.23
C SER A 489 9.27 -9.63 20.91
N SER A 490 10.56 -9.92 20.70
CA SER A 490 11.56 -8.94 20.29
C SER A 490 12.36 -9.45 19.09
N ILE A 491 12.34 -8.70 17.98
CA ILE A 491 12.99 -9.06 16.71
C ILE A 491 13.60 -7.83 16.02
N SER A 492 14.49 -8.08 15.07
CA SER A 492 15.06 -7.08 14.17
C SER A 492 14.56 -7.29 12.74
N VAL A 493 13.95 -6.26 12.16
CA VAL A 493 13.40 -6.24 10.80
C VAL A 493 14.32 -5.43 9.90
N ASN A 494 15.03 -6.11 9.01
CA ASN A 494 16.10 -5.57 8.18
C ASN A 494 15.70 -5.43 6.71
N SER A 495 16.44 -4.61 5.97
CA SER A 495 16.08 -4.16 4.62
C SER A 495 14.74 -3.42 4.63
N VAL A 496 14.62 -2.35 5.41
CA VAL A 496 13.42 -1.50 5.50
C VAL A 496 13.72 -0.03 5.21
N ILE A 497 12.70 0.75 4.86
CA ILE A 497 12.76 2.21 4.78
C ILE A 497 11.76 2.77 5.81
N PRO A 498 12.20 3.18 7.02
CA PRO A 498 11.28 3.54 8.11
C PRO A 498 10.25 4.62 7.75
N LYS A 499 10.59 5.58 6.88
CA LYS A 499 9.67 6.60 6.38
C LYS A 499 8.43 6.04 5.67
N HIS A 500 8.52 4.84 5.07
CA HIS A 500 7.40 4.15 4.41
C HIS A 500 6.46 3.43 5.40
N LEU A 501 6.86 3.38 6.69
CA LEU A 501 6.18 2.67 7.78
C LEU A 501 5.64 3.63 8.86
N THR A 502 5.79 4.95 8.72
CA THR A 502 5.51 5.96 9.76
C THR A 502 4.16 5.74 10.47
N SER A 503 3.05 5.70 9.73
CA SER A 503 1.70 5.51 10.28
C SER A 503 1.47 4.12 10.92
N VAL A 504 2.27 3.12 10.54
CA VAL A 504 2.26 1.78 11.15
C VAL A 504 3.03 1.78 12.47
N MET A 505 4.21 2.39 12.49
CA MET A 505 5.02 2.56 13.69
C MET A 505 4.30 3.41 14.73
N GLU A 506 3.67 4.51 14.34
CA GLU A 506 2.83 5.34 15.22
C GLU A 506 1.72 4.53 15.91
N LYS A 507 1.04 3.64 15.17
CA LYS A 507 0.00 2.78 15.76
C LYS A 507 0.57 1.71 16.69
N LEU A 508 1.68 1.08 16.34
CA LEU A 508 2.36 0.12 17.22
C LEU A 508 2.90 0.79 18.50
N LEU A 509 3.49 1.98 18.40
CA LEU A 509 3.90 2.81 19.54
C LEU A 509 2.69 3.18 20.42
N THR A 510 1.56 3.58 19.82
CA THR A 510 0.30 3.88 20.55
C THR A 510 -0.25 2.65 21.29
N ILE A 511 -0.10 1.46 20.71
CA ILE A 511 -0.48 0.17 21.31
C ILE A 511 0.44 -0.21 22.48
N GLY A 512 1.64 0.37 22.59
CA GLY A 512 2.61 0.10 23.65
C GLY A 512 3.85 -0.69 23.20
N CYS A 513 4.05 -0.89 21.89
CA CYS A 513 5.26 -1.50 21.36
C CYS A 513 6.43 -0.50 21.42
N ARG A 514 7.64 -0.95 21.71
CA ARG A 514 8.86 -0.15 21.65
C ARG A 514 9.52 -0.37 20.29
N ILE A 515 9.70 0.68 19.50
CA ILE A 515 10.35 0.60 18.18
C ILE A 515 11.57 1.52 18.17
N GLN A 516 12.72 0.99 17.73
CA GLN A 516 13.99 1.72 17.64
C GLN A 516 14.60 1.51 16.25
N GLN A 517 15.05 2.61 15.62
CA GLN A 517 15.84 2.51 14.40
C GLN A 517 17.30 2.22 14.76
N THR A 518 17.76 1.00 14.48
CA THR A 518 19.13 0.55 14.81
C THR A 518 20.13 0.88 13.71
N ARG A 519 19.68 0.92 12.45
CA ARG A 519 20.47 1.27 11.25
C ARG A 519 19.59 2.06 10.28
N SER A 520 20.17 2.66 9.24
CA SER A 520 19.41 3.36 8.19
C SER A 520 18.36 2.46 7.50
N ASP A 521 18.63 1.15 7.45
CA ASP A 521 17.87 0.08 6.80
C ASP A 521 17.24 -0.94 7.77
N SER A 522 17.22 -0.67 9.09
CA SER A 522 16.83 -1.65 10.11
C SER A 522 16.00 -1.04 11.25
N LEU A 523 14.93 -1.75 11.63
CA LEU A 523 14.09 -1.46 12.78
C LEU A 523 14.15 -2.63 13.76
N HIS A 524 14.43 -2.34 15.03
CA HIS A 524 14.25 -3.28 16.13
C HIS A 524 12.93 -2.98 16.84
N ILE A 525 12.21 -4.03 17.24
CA ILE A 525 10.94 -3.93 17.96
C ILE A 525 10.96 -4.84 19.19
N ASP A 526 10.41 -4.33 20.30
CA ASP A 526 10.21 -5.04 21.57
C ASP A 526 8.76 -4.82 22.02
N CYS A 527 8.05 -5.92 22.24
CA CYS A 527 6.63 -5.96 22.59
C CYS A 527 6.36 -6.77 23.86
N THR A 528 7.34 -6.86 24.76
CA THR A 528 7.24 -7.62 26.02
C THR A 528 6.28 -7.01 27.07
N GLU A 529 5.86 -5.76 26.90
CA GLU A 529 4.93 -5.06 27.81
C GLU A 529 3.44 -5.27 27.47
N MET A 530 2.55 -4.86 28.38
CA MET A 530 1.11 -4.99 28.20
C MET A 530 0.59 -4.06 27.09
N LEU A 531 0.25 -4.67 25.95
CA LEU A 531 -0.32 -3.96 24.79
C LEU A 531 -1.79 -3.56 25.00
N ARG A 532 -2.16 -2.38 24.50
CA ARG A 532 -3.45 -1.70 24.71
C ARG A 532 -4.25 -1.59 23.42
N SER A 533 -5.56 -1.36 23.55
CA SER A 533 -6.42 -1.07 22.40
C SER A 533 -6.02 0.21 21.66
N CYS A 534 -6.34 0.27 20.38
CA CYS A 534 -6.06 1.45 19.55
C CYS A 534 -7.07 1.58 18.42
N ASN A 535 -7.66 2.76 18.29
CA ASN A 535 -8.56 3.06 17.18
C ASN A 535 -7.76 3.33 15.90
N VAL A 536 -8.17 2.73 14.78
CA VAL A 536 -7.49 2.88 13.49
C VAL A 536 -8.49 3.10 12.36
N LYS A 537 -8.17 4.05 11.48
CA LYS A 537 -8.90 4.33 10.24
C LYS A 537 -7.94 4.14 9.10
N THR A 538 -8.24 3.25 8.16
CA THR A 538 -7.41 3.11 6.95
C THR A 538 -7.60 4.34 6.08
N LEU A 539 -6.54 4.79 5.39
CA LEU A 539 -6.58 5.89 4.44
C LEU A 539 -5.53 5.63 3.33
N PRO A 540 -5.61 6.34 2.19
CA PRO A 540 -4.48 6.48 1.26
C PRO A 540 -3.21 6.95 1.98
N TYR A 541 -2.04 6.59 1.45
CA TYR A 541 -0.75 7.02 2.01
C TYR A 541 -0.65 8.57 2.03
N PRO A 542 -0.12 9.19 3.10
CA PRO A 542 0.65 8.63 4.23
C PRO A 542 -0.16 8.03 5.39
N GLY A 543 -1.49 7.89 5.26
CA GLY A 543 -2.34 7.29 6.30
C GLY A 543 -2.08 5.80 6.56
N PHE A 544 -2.87 5.18 7.44
CA PHE A 544 -2.68 3.77 7.78
C PHE A 544 -3.13 2.87 6.60
N PRO A 545 -2.27 1.97 6.09
CA PRO A 545 -2.58 1.23 4.88
C PRO A 545 -3.56 0.08 5.13
N THR A 546 -4.63 0.02 4.33
CA THR A 546 -5.57 -1.13 4.24
C THR A 546 -4.86 -2.49 4.07
N ASP A 547 -3.67 -2.53 3.46
CA ASP A 547 -2.90 -3.77 3.27
C ASP A 547 -2.26 -4.34 4.55
N LEU A 548 -2.32 -3.60 5.67
CA LEU A 548 -1.98 -4.05 7.04
C LEU A 548 -3.19 -4.08 7.99
N GLN A 549 -4.38 -3.71 7.52
CA GLN A 549 -5.62 -3.69 8.32
C GLN A 549 -5.99 -5.07 8.89
N PRO A 550 -5.92 -6.20 8.13
CA PRO A 550 -6.23 -7.52 8.68
C PRO A 550 -5.27 -7.96 9.79
N GLN A 551 -3.98 -7.71 9.60
CA GLN A 551 -2.90 -8.08 10.51
C GLN A 551 -3.02 -7.27 11.81
N LEU A 552 -3.33 -5.98 11.70
CA LEU A 552 -3.59 -5.13 12.87
C LEU A 552 -4.88 -5.54 13.59
N MET A 553 -5.96 -5.91 12.88
CA MET A 553 -7.16 -6.47 13.51
C MET A 553 -6.80 -7.68 14.39
N SER A 554 -5.99 -8.60 13.87
CA SER A 554 -5.54 -9.79 14.61
C SER A 554 -4.77 -9.42 15.88
N LEU A 555 -3.85 -8.45 15.81
CA LEU A 555 -3.15 -7.93 17.00
C LEU A 555 -4.12 -7.39 18.05
N LEU A 556 -5.10 -6.58 17.63
CA LEU A 556 -6.05 -5.92 18.53
C LEU A 556 -6.97 -6.90 19.28
N THR A 557 -7.22 -8.11 18.77
CA THR A 557 -7.94 -9.17 19.53
C THR A 557 -7.17 -9.64 20.79
N THR A 558 -5.85 -9.45 20.80
CA THR A 558 -4.96 -9.81 21.93
C THR A 558 -4.63 -8.62 22.82
N CYS A 559 -4.93 -7.38 22.40
CA CYS A 559 -4.67 -6.19 23.21
C CYS A 559 -5.59 -6.12 24.44
N SER A 560 -5.29 -5.23 25.39
CA SER A 560 -6.21 -4.91 26.49
C SER A 560 -7.17 -3.80 26.10
N GLY A 561 -8.47 -4.08 26.04
CA GLY A 561 -9.56 -3.10 25.88
C GLY A 561 -10.23 -3.10 24.50
N GLN A 562 -11.26 -2.26 24.36
CA GLN A 562 -12.02 -2.12 23.10
C GLN A 562 -11.28 -1.23 22.09
N SER A 563 -11.24 -1.67 20.84
CA SER A 563 -10.68 -0.95 19.68
C SER A 563 -11.76 -0.75 18.60
N LEU A 564 -11.76 0.42 17.95
CA LEU A 564 -12.57 0.71 16.78
C LEU A 564 -11.69 0.71 15.51
N LEU A 565 -12.04 -0.11 14.54
CA LEU A 565 -11.35 -0.21 13.25
C LEU A 565 -12.31 0.21 12.13
N GLU A 566 -11.90 1.15 11.28
CA GLU A 566 -12.67 1.63 10.13
C GLU A 566 -11.86 1.45 8.83
N GLU A 567 -12.45 0.75 7.85
CA GLU A 567 -11.89 0.57 6.50
C GLU A 567 -12.56 1.57 5.54
N THR A 568 -11.78 2.25 4.70
CA THR A 568 -12.27 3.33 3.79
C THR A 568 -11.76 3.21 2.36
N VAL A 569 -10.85 2.27 2.09
CA VAL A 569 -10.27 2.00 0.78
C VAL A 569 -11.01 0.85 0.11
N PHE A 570 -11.43 -0.16 0.88
CA PHE A 570 -12.19 -1.31 0.37
C PHE A 570 -13.29 -1.79 1.33
N GLU A 571 -14.53 -1.35 1.10
CA GLU A 571 -15.74 -1.68 1.88
C GLU A 571 -15.88 -3.18 2.25
N GLY A 572 -15.49 -4.09 1.35
CA GLY A 572 -15.60 -5.54 1.54
C GLY A 572 -14.44 -6.20 2.31
N ARG A 573 -13.44 -5.45 2.79
CA ARG A 573 -12.23 -6.00 3.44
C ARG A 573 -12.41 -6.35 4.91
N MET A 574 -13.52 -7.01 5.25
CA MET A 574 -13.79 -7.48 6.62
C MET A 574 -13.91 -9.00 6.76
N ARG A 575 -13.88 -9.78 5.67
CA ARG A 575 -14.17 -11.23 5.68
C ARG A 575 -13.29 -12.08 6.61
N HIS A 576 -12.08 -11.61 6.94
CA HIS A 576 -11.19 -12.29 7.89
C HIS A 576 -11.70 -12.20 9.34
N ALA A 577 -12.62 -11.28 9.66
CA ALA A 577 -13.26 -11.17 10.96
C ALA A 577 -14.01 -12.46 11.34
N GLU A 578 -14.73 -13.07 10.39
CA GLU A 578 -15.45 -14.34 10.58
C GLU A 578 -14.47 -15.49 10.91
N GLU A 579 -13.34 -15.53 10.21
CA GLU A 579 -12.27 -16.52 10.46
C GLU A 579 -11.54 -16.27 11.79
N LEU A 580 -11.42 -15.02 12.26
CA LEU A 580 -10.91 -14.70 13.59
C LEU A 580 -11.92 -15.06 14.70
N GLN A 581 -13.22 -14.94 14.46
CA GLN A 581 -14.26 -15.39 15.39
C GLN A 581 -14.23 -16.92 15.59
N LYS A 582 -13.89 -17.71 14.55
CA LYS A 582 -13.63 -19.17 14.67
C LYS A 582 -12.43 -19.51 15.55
N LEU A 583 -11.50 -18.56 15.74
CA LEU A 583 -10.39 -18.68 16.69
C LEU A 583 -10.76 -18.14 18.07
N GLY A 584 -11.99 -17.67 18.32
CA GLY A 584 -12.43 -17.15 19.61
C GLY A 584 -12.39 -15.62 19.79
N ALA A 585 -12.07 -14.85 18.75
CA ALA A 585 -12.01 -13.39 18.86
C ALA A 585 -13.39 -12.76 19.13
N ASP A 586 -13.53 -12.04 20.26
CA ASP A 586 -14.69 -11.17 20.50
C ASP A 586 -14.56 -9.88 19.67
N LEU A 587 -15.19 -9.90 18.50
CA LEU A 587 -15.32 -8.76 17.61
C LEU A 587 -16.68 -8.77 16.90
N LYS A 588 -17.13 -7.61 16.44
CA LYS A 588 -18.36 -7.43 15.66
C LYS A 588 -18.12 -6.48 14.50
N VAL A 589 -18.56 -6.86 13.32
CA VAL A 589 -18.49 -6.03 12.09
C VAL A 589 -19.87 -5.44 11.80
N SER A 590 -19.90 -4.17 11.41
CA SER A 590 -21.07 -3.47 10.87
C SER A 590 -20.63 -2.65 9.67
N GLY A 591 -20.97 -3.10 8.47
CA GLY A 591 -20.46 -2.51 7.22
C GLY A 591 -18.93 -2.49 7.16
N ASN A 592 -18.37 -1.30 7.02
CA ASN A 592 -16.92 -1.04 6.96
C ASN A 592 -16.27 -0.77 8.34
N ILE A 593 -16.99 -0.97 9.43
CA ILE A 593 -16.53 -0.76 10.81
C ILE A 593 -16.46 -2.09 11.56
N ALA A 594 -15.38 -2.31 12.30
CA ALA A 594 -15.23 -3.42 13.24
C ALA A 594 -14.96 -2.91 14.66
N ILE A 595 -15.73 -3.40 15.63
CA ILE A 595 -15.51 -3.20 17.07
C ILE A 595 -14.85 -4.47 17.60
N ILE A 596 -13.69 -4.33 18.23
CA ILE A 596 -12.83 -5.45 18.65
C ILE A 596 -12.62 -5.34 20.16
N ASN A 597 -13.06 -6.33 20.93
CA ASN A 597 -12.93 -6.37 22.38
C ASN A 597 -11.70 -7.22 22.76
N GLY A 598 -10.53 -6.57 22.84
CA GLY A 598 -9.31 -7.23 23.26
C GLY A 598 -9.35 -7.60 24.75
N GLN A 599 -9.13 -8.89 25.05
CA GLN A 599 -9.27 -9.47 26.40
C GLN A 599 -7.99 -9.32 27.27
N GLY A 600 -6.90 -8.76 26.76
CA GLY A 600 -5.68 -8.49 27.52
C GLY A 600 -4.70 -9.67 27.63
N VAL A 601 -4.35 -10.07 28.85
CA VAL A 601 -3.26 -11.02 29.10
C VAL A 601 -3.77 -12.45 29.21
N GLY A 602 -3.39 -13.27 28.23
CA GLY A 602 -3.82 -14.67 28.06
C GLY A 602 -4.22 -14.91 26.61
N SER A 603 -4.13 -16.16 26.14
CA SER A 603 -4.58 -16.54 24.81
C SER A 603 -6.11 -16.56 24.76
N SER A 604 -6.70 -15.40 24.42
CA SER A 604 -8.11 -15.29 24.05
C SER A 604 -8.47 -16.06 22.78
N LEU A 605 -7.45 -16.46 22.01
CA LEU A 605 -7.58 -17.25 20.80
C LEU A 605 -7.23 -18.72 21.04
N TYR A 606 -7.94 -19.62 20.36
CA TYR A 606 -7.69 -21.06 20.32
C TYR A 606 -7.53 -21.54 18.87
N GLY A 607 -6.77 -22.62 18.68
CA GLY A 607 -6.45 -23.18 17.37
C GLY A 607 -7.63 -23.91 16.74
N ALA A 608 -7.96 -23.53 15.50
CA ALA A 608 -9.04 -24.13 14.72
C ALA A 608 -8.71 -24.19 13.21
N PRO A 609 -9.50 -24.91 12.39
CA PRO A 609 -9.46 -24.81 10.93
C PRO A 609 -10.01 -23.45 10.45
N VAL A 610 -9.26 -22.73 9.62
CA VAL A 610 -9.63 -21.41 9.08
C VAL A 610 -9.20 -21.24 7.62
N LEU A 611 -9.86 -20.36 6.87
CA LEU A 611 -9.69 -20.19 5.42
C LEU A 611 -9.15 -18.80 5.03
N ALA A 612 -7.96 -18.76 4.40
CA ALA A 612 -7.41 -17.53 3.82
C ALA A 612 -8.15 -17.12 2.54
N THR A 613 -9.03 -16.12 2.64
CA THR A 613 -9.81 -15.59 1.50
C THR A 613 -9.08 -14.53 0.67
N ASP A 614 -8.07 -13.85 1.22
CA ASP A 614 -7.15 -12.96 0.49
C ASP A 614 -5.71 -13.02 1.01
N LEU A 615 -4.76 -12.44 0.25
CA LEU A 615 -3.33 -12.52 0.51
C LEU A 615 -2.87 -11.87 1.84
N ARG A 616 -3.57 -10.85 2.34
CA ARG A 616 -3.27 -10.18 3.62
C ARG A 616 -4.12 -10.76 4.76
N ALA A 617 -5.38 -11.10 4.49
CA ALA A 617 -6.22 -11.89 5.39
C ALA A 617 -5.55 -13.21 5.82
N GLY A 618 -4.98 -13.97 4.88
CA GLY A 618 -4.29 -15.22 5.20
C GLY A 618 -3.05 -15.02 6.08
N ALA A 619 -2.29 -13.94 5.87
CA ALA A 619 -1.17 -13.60 6.75
C ALA A 619 -1.64 -13.17 8.15
N ALA A 620 -2.78 -12.49 8.25
CA ALA A 620 -3.40 -12.15 9.53
C ALA A 620 -3.82 -13.40 10.32
N LEU A 621 -4.39 -14.41 9.65
CA LEU A 621 -4.70 -15.71 10.28
C LEU A 621 -3.43 -16.47 10.71
N VAL A 622 -2.31 -16.33 9.98
CA VAL A 622 -1.00 -16.86 10.41
C VAL A 622 -0.54 -16.17 11.69
N LEU A 623 -0.68 -14.85 11.80
CA LEU A 623 -0.35 -14.10 13.01
C LEU A 623 -1.24 -14.51 14.20
N ALA A 624 -2.56 -14.57 14.00
CA ALA A 624 -3.52 -14.99 15.01
C ALA A 624 -3.22 -16.41 15.53
N GLY A 625 -2.90 -17.35 14.63
CA GLY A 625 -2.51 -18.71 14.98
C GLY A 625 -1.22 -18.82 15.81
N MET A 626 -0.27 -17.88 15.66
CA MET A 626 0.94 -17.85 16.51
C MET A 626 0.63 -17.41 17.95
N SER A 627 -0.45 -16.67 18.16
CA SER A 627 -0.93 -16.22 19.48
C SER A 627 -2.02 -17.10 20.10
N ALA A 628 -2.52 -18.10 19.37
CA ALA A 628 -3.59 -18.99 19.84
C ALA A 628 -3.05 -20.14 20.71
N ASP A 629 -3.89 -20.68 21.59
CA ASP A 629 -3.62 -21.95 22.27
C ASP A 629 -3.84 -23.14 21.32
N GLY A 630 -2.99 -24.15 21.36
CA GLY A 630 -3.05 -25.32 20.49
C GLY A 630 -2.57 -25.07 19.05
N THR A 631 -3.31 -25.59 18.06
CA THR A 631 -2.87 -25.65 16.64
C THR A 631 -3.94 -25.16 15.66
N THR A 632 -3.62 -24.11 14.90
CA THR A 632 -4.44 -23.55 13.84
C THR A 632 -4.09 -24.18 12.48
N HIS A 633 -5.11 -24.51 11.68
CA HIS A 633 -4.96 -25.06 10.33
C HIS A 633 -5.48 -24.07 9.28
N ILE A 634 -4.56 -23.40 8.58
CA ILE A 634 -4.86 -22.26 7.71
C ILE A 634 -4.83 -22.72 6.25
N GLN A 635 -6.00 -22.75 5.63
CA GLN A 635 -6.18 -23.20 4.24
C GLN A 635 -6.14 -22.01 3.27
N GLY A 636 -6.09 -22.28 1.97
CA GLY A 636 -5.98 -21.22 0.96
C GLY A 636 -4.58 -20.60 0.86
N VAL A 637 -3.52 -21.36 1.18
CA VAL A 637 -2.12 -20.89 1.17
C VAL A 637 -1.70 -20.23 -0.15
N GLY A 638 -2.24 -20.69 -1.28
CA GLY A 638 -2.08 -20.05 -2.60
C GLY A 638 -2.57 -18.60 -2.70
N HIS A 639 -3.34 -18.09 -1.73
CA HIS A 639 -3.61 -16.65 -1.58
C HIS A 639 -2.42 -15.95 -0.92
N ILE A 640 -1.84 -16.52 0.14
CA ILE A 640 -0.71 -15.95 0.90
C ILE A 640 0.55 -15.89 0.02
N ASP A 641 0.84 -16.95 -0.74
CA ASP A 641 2.00 -17.03 -1.64
C ASP A 641 1.92 -16.10 -2.88
N ARG A 642 0.87 -15.27 -2.98
CA ARG A 642 0.79 -14.13 -3.91
C ARG A 642 1.28 -12.82 -3.28
N GLY A 643 1.36 -12.75 -1.96
CA GLY A 643 1.65 -11.54 -1.19
C GLY A 643 2.92 -11.58 -0.33
N TYR A 644 3.47 -12.77 -0.06
CA TYR A 644 4.58 -12.97 0.89
C TYR A 644 5.57 -14.01 0.39
N GLU A 645 6.87 -13.73 0.49
CA GLU A 645 7.89 -14.62 -0.05
C GLU A 645 8.36 -15.63 1.00
N LYS A 646 7.96 -16.90 0.84
CA LYS A 646 8.40 -18.02 1.70
C LYS A 646 8.11 -17.73 3.19
N LEU A 647 6.90 -17.24 3.47
CA LEU A 647 6.47 -16.75 4.79
C LEU A 647 6.74 -17.78 5.92
N ASP A 648 6.46 -19.06 5.65
CA ASP A 648 6.73 -20.18 6.55
C ASP A 648 8.23 -20.39 6.86
N LYS A 649 9.14 -19.99 5.96
CA LYS A 649 10.59 -20.08 6.17
C LYS A 649 11.09 -18.88 6.95
N LYS A 650 10.62 -17.67 6.62
CA LYS A 650 10.95 -16.44 7.36
C LYS A 650 10.50 -16.53 8.83
N PHE A 651 9.31 -17.06 9.10
CA PHE A 651 8.84 -17.25 10.48
C PHE A 651 9.54 -18.41 11.22
N ARG A 652 9.85 -19.53 10.56
CA ARG A 652 10.67 -20.60 11.18
C ARG A 652 12.08 -20.13 11.57
N LEU A 653 12.69 -19.26 10.77
CA LEU A 653 13.98 -18.63 11.11
C LEU A 653 13.91 -17.76 12.38
N LEU A 654 12.72 -17.22 12.71
CA LEU A 654 12.45 -16.50 13.96
C LEU A 654 12.01 -17.42 15.13
N GLY A 655 11.94 -18.75 14.92
CA GLY A 655 11.55 -19.72 15.95
C GLY A 655 10.07 -20.17 15.96
N ALA A 656 9.24 -19.63 15.05
CA ALA A 656 7.82 -19.97 15.00
C ALA A 656 7.55 -21.43 14.61
N SER A 657 6.52 -22.03 15.19
CA SER A 657 6.06 -23.37 14.81
C SER A 657 5.07 -23.30 13.65
N ILE A 658 5.60 -23.15 12.43
CA ILE A 658 4.80 -23.14 11.21
C ILE A 658 5.31 -24.15 10.19
N GLN A 659 4.41 -25.02 9.72
CA GLN A 659 4.69 -26.06 8.74
C GLN A 659 3.69 -26.01 7.59
N ARG A 660 4.17 -26.28 6.37
CA ARG A 660 3.36 -26.39 5.15
C ARG A 660 3.04 -27.87 4.94
N ILE A 661 1.77 -28.24 5.10
CA ILE A 661 1.29 -29.63 5.12
C ILE A 661 0.11 -29.81 4.14
N ARG A 662 -0.42 -31.03 4.08
CA ARG A 662 -1.68 -31.35 3.40
C ARG A 662 -2.73 -31.78 4.43
N CYS A 663 -3.91 -31.17 4.42
CA CYS A 663 -5.01 -31.47 5.34
C CYS A 663 -6.36 -31.61 4.58
N LEU A 664 -7.39 -32.10 5.26
CA LEU A 664 -8.76 -32.13 4.71
C LEU A 664 -9.32 -30.69 4.59
N PRO A 665 -10.17 -30.39 3.59
CA PRO A 665 -10.86 -29.11 3.48
C PRO A 665 -11.60 -28.71 4.77
N ALA A 666 -11.56 -27.43 5.15
CA ALA A 666 -12.11 -26.94 6.42
C ALA A 666 -13.63 -27.22 6.57
N GLU A 667 -14.33 -27.20 5.43
CA GLU A 667 -15.73 -27.55 5.24
C GLU A 667 -16.06 -29.02 5.58
N LEU A 668 -15.04 -29.88 5.71
CA LEU A 668 -15.13 -31.31 6.03
C LEU A 668 -14.47 -31.66 7.38
N THR A 669 -14.22 -30.66 8.23
CA THR A 669 -13.59 -30.80 9.56
C THR A 669 -14.43 -30.21 10.71
N LEU A 670 -15.75 -30.10 10.50
CA LEU A 670 -16.76 -29.74 11.49
C LEU A 670 -17.63 -30.96 11.85
#